data_AF-W6UIR9-F1
#
_entry.id   AF-W6UIR9-F1
#
_cell.length_a   1.000
_cell.length_b   1.000
_cell.length_c   1.000
_cell.angle_alpha   90.00
_cell.angle_beta   90.00
_cell.angle_gamma   90.00
#
_symmetry.space_group_name_H-M   'P 1'
#
loop_
_entity.id
_entity.type
_entity.pdbx_description
1 polymer ?
#
loop_
_entity_poly.entity_id
_entity_poly.type
_entity_poly.pdbx_seq_one_letter_code
_entity_poly.pdbx_strand_id
1 'polypeptide(L)'
;MESYFATQRENIFRNVEVLIYVFDVESQDSKKDMAYYRSCLEAINEHSPGAKIFCLVHKMDLVSEPKRSAVLTERERQLIAATRPDQCVCFGTSIWDETLYKAWSRIVYQMVPNVQALEKNLIQLCDVLEADEIILFERSTFLEIACHTTKEHPDPHRFDKISTIIKQFKLSCSKAGANFTAIELQTPNFSAFIDVFTPNTYVMVIMSDPTIEYLLGFSLLCYPSQHPKRQEVLRETGKGGDTSLGYQRKYTGTLSLAMSFNDDDMFIDDVELSVAYSSDDNSEPDVDLENQYYNAKSRKDDNPDAAIEEFKKVLAIEAEGGAKGDWGFRALKQMIKLKFRLGRLDDMMEDYRTLLTYIKTAVTRNNSEKSINSILDYVSTSKQMDLLQTFYNTTLNALKDAKNERLWFKTNTKLGKLFLEQGDYVQLQRIIRELRESCQTDEGEDDLKKGTQLLEIYALEIQMYTAQKNNKKLKALYEQSLQIKSAIPHPMIMGIIRECGGKMHLRVGEYQRAHTDFFEAFKNYDESGSPRRTQCLKYLVLASMLSKSGINPFDSPETKPYKMDPQIVAVTSLVTAYQNNDVKGFERILREQRESIMSDDFIREHIEDLLHNIRTQVLVKLLRPYTRIRLPFISRQLDLEPREVEALLVACILDGTIAGRIDQAAEVLILSPPNPSSVEARYEAINRLASSLSALMNVIVMQAGITTS
;
A
#
# COMPACT_ATOMS: atom_id res chain seq x y z
N MET A 1 6.03 29.86 3.34
CA MET A 1 4.78 29.49 2.61
C MET A 1 4.59 30.35 1.36
N GLU A 2 4.88 31.67 1.43
CA GLU A 2 4.79 32.59 0.28
C GLU A 2 5.69 32.21 -0.92
N SER A 3 6.92 31.75 -0.67
CA SER A 3 7.84 31.29 -1.74
C SER A 3 7.29 30.10 -2.52
N TYR A 4 6.62 29.15 -1.85
CA TYR A 4 6.06 27.92 -2.44
C TYR A 4 4.84 28.21 -3.33
N PHE A 5 3.96 29.12 -2.88
CA PHE A 5 2.83 29.61 -3.67
C PHE A 5 3.26 30.36 -4.93
N ALA A 6 4.43 31.01 -4.91
CA ALA A 6 4.97 31.72 -6.06
C ALA A 6 5.68 30.80 -7.08
N THR A 7 6.37 29.74 -6.63
CA THR A 7 7.13 28.85 -7.53
C THR A 7 6.31 27.72 -8.17
N GLN A 8 5.20 27.30 -7.55
CA GLN A 8 4.38 26.16 -8.02
C GLN A 8 2.92 26.53 -8.28
N ARG A 9 2.62 27.81 -8.53
CA ARG A 9 1.26 28.34 -8.73
C ARG A 9 0.48 27.55 -9.79
N GLU A 10 1.09 27.28 -10.93
CA GLU A 10 0.47 26.50 -12.02
C GLU A 10 0.15 25.06 -11.59
N ASN A 11 1.04 24.39 -10.86
CA ASN A 11 0.83 23.01 -10.41
C ASN A 11 -0.23 22.89 -9.31
N ILE A 12 -0.36 23.90 -8.45
CA ILE A 12 -1.32 23.90 -7.33
C ILE A 12 -2.74 24.17 -7.82
N PHE A 13 -2.91 25.06 -8.81
CA PHE A 13 -4.23 25.53 -9.25
C PHE A 13 -4.74 24.87 -10.53
N ARG A 14 -4.04 23.86 -11.06
CA ARG A 14 -4.46 23.09 -12.24
C ARG A 14 -5.41 21.94 -11.84
N ASN A 15 -6.51 21.79 -12.58
CA ASN A 15 -7.55 20.78 -12.36
C ASN A 15 -8.21 20.85 -10.97
N VAL A 16 -8.35 22.05 -10.41
CA VAL A 16 -9.03 22.27 -9.13
C VAL A 16 -10.54 22.33 -9.36
N GLU A 17 -11.29 21.41 -8.76
CA GLU A 17 -12.76 21.43 -8.82
C GLU A 17 -13.38 22.33 -7.74
N VAL A 18 -12.72 22.48 -6.59
CA VAL A 18 -13.21 23.24 -5.43
C VAL A 18 -12.10 23.99 -4.72
N LEU A 19 -12.33 25.27 -4.43
CA LEU A 19 -11.53 26.10 -3.53
C LEU A 19 -12.25 26.26 -2.18
N ILE A 20 -11.58 25.93 -1.08
CA ILE A 20 -12.05 26.25 0.28
C ILE A 20 -11.04 27.23 0.91
N TYR A 21 -11.50 28.43 1.24
CA TYR A 21 -10.67 29.44 1.90
C TYR A 21 -11.21 29.77 3.29
N VAL A 22 -10.33 29.81 4.29
CA VAL A 22 -10.72 30.01 5.70
C VAL A 22 -10.26 31.38 6.17
N PHE A 23 -11.20 32.20 6.63
CA PHE A 23 -10.96 33.51 7.24
C PHE A 23 -11.11 33.43 8.75
N ASP A 24 -10.10 33.87 9.49
CA ASP A 24 -10.20 34.04 10.94
C ASP A 24 -10.91 35.37 11.27
N VAL A 25 -11.96 35.33 12.10
CA VAL A 25 -12.71 36.53 12.51
C VAL A 25 -11.84 37.51 13.30
N GLU A 26 -10.83 37.03 14.04
CA GLU A 26 -9.93 37.84 14.86
C GLU A 26 -8.66 38.30 14.13
N SER A 27 -8.50 37.98 12.84
CA SER A 27 -7.28 38.35 12.11
C SER A 27 -7.02 39.86 12.19
N GLN A 28 -5.90 40.22 12.80
CA GLN A 28 -5.45 41.62 12.95
C GLN A 28 -5.07 42.25 11.61
N ASP A 29 -4.76 41.42 10.60
CA ASP A 29 -4.28 41.82 9.27
C ASP A 29 -5.26 41.46 8.15
N SER A 30 -6.56 41.70 8.37
CA SER A 30 -7.64 41.42 7.39
C SER A 30 -7.38 41.91 5.94
N LYS A 31 -6.58 42.97 5.75
CA LYS A 31 -6.20 43.46 4.41
C LYS A 31 -5.24 42.54 3.68
N LYS A 32 -4.31 41.90 4.39
CA LYS A 32 -3.36 40.93 3.80
C LYS A 32 -4.10 39.65 3.42
N ASP A 33 -4.98 39.16 4.29
CA ASP A 33 -5.78 37.96 4.02
C ASP A 33 -6.66 38.13 2.78
N MET A 34 -7.24 39.32 2.60
CA MET A 34 -8.00 39.65 1.39
C MET A 34 -7.13 39.75 0.14
N ALA A 35 -5.88 40.22 0.25
CA ALA A 35 -4.94 40.24 -0.87
C ALA A 35 -4.51 38.82 -1.27
N TYR A 36 -4.27 37.94 -0.30
CA TYR A 36 -3.98 36.53 -0.53
C TYR A 36 -5.15 35.79 -1.18
N TYR A 37 -6.37 36.04 -0.68
CA TYR A 37 -7.59 35.48 -1.26
C TYR A 37 -7.75 35.88 -2.73
N ARG A 38 -7.57 37.17 -3.06
CA ARG A 38 -7.61 37.64 -4.46
C ARG A 38 -6.55 36.99 -5.35
N SER A 39 -5.33 36.85 -4.85
CA SER A 39 -4.28 36.14 -5.60
C SER A 39 -4.65 34.67 -5.87
N CYS A 40 -5.34 34.00 -4.95
CA CYS A 40 -5.81 32.63 -5.16
C CYS A 40 -6.93 32.57 -6.21
N LEU A 41 -7.86 33.53 -6.19
CA LEU A 41 -8.93 33.63 -7.17
C LEU A 41 -8.40 33.88 -8.59
N GLU A 42 -7.42 34.78 -8.74
CA GLU A 42 -6.76 35.03 -10.02
C GLU A 42 -6.11 33.75 -10.57
N ALA A 43 -5.44 32.99 -9.70
CA ALA A 43 -4.79 31.74 -10.09
C ALA A 43 -5.80 30.67 -10.55
N ILE A 44 -6.94 30.57 -9.87
CA ILE A 44 -7.99 29.61 -10.21
C ILE A 44 -8.71 29.98 -11.49
N ASN A 45 -9.00 31.27 -11.68
CA ASN A 45 -9.64 31.73 -12.92
C ASN A 45 -8.75 31.49 -14.15
N GLU A 46 -7.42 31.58 -13.97
CA GLU A 46 -6.45 31.32 -15.04
C GLU A 46 -6.28 29.82 -15.35
N HIS A 47 -6.25 28.95 -14.34
CA HIS A 47 -5.85 27.54 -14.50
C HIS A 47 -6.99 26.52 -14.39
N SER A 48 -8.11 26.87 -13.76
CA SER A 48 -9.27 26.01 -13.52
C SER A 48 -10.60 26.80 -13.59
N PRO A 49 -10.99 27.31 -14.77
CA PRO A 49 -12.25 28.03 -14.95
C PRO A 49 -13.43 27.06 -14.74
N GLY A 50 -14.21 27.29 -13.67
CA GLY A 50 -15.35 26.43 -13.29
C GLY A 50 -15.26 25.81 -11.90
N ALA A 51 -14.17 26.06 -11.15
CA ALA A 51 -14.05 25.63 -9.76
C ALA A 51 -15.12 26.30 -8.85
N LYS A 52 -15.71 25.53 -7.92
CA LYS A 52 -16.64 26.09 -6.92
C LYS A 52 -15.88 26.70 -5.76
N ILE A 53 -16.31 27.87 -5.28
CA ILE A 53 -15.59 28.62 -4.25
C ILE A 53 -16.39 28.63 -2.93
N PHE A 54 -15.77 28.16 -1.85
CA PHE A 54 -16.34 28.17 -0.50
C PHE A 54 -15.47 28.99 0.45
N CYS A 55 -16.09 29.87 1.23
CA CYS A 55 -15.42 30.69 2.23
C CYS A 55 -15.92 30.33 3.64
N LEU A 56 -15.02 29.90 4.52
CA LEU A 56 -15.33 29.62 5.92
C LEU A 56 -14.89 30.80 6.80
N VAL A 57 -15.84 31.48 7.43
CA VAL A 57 -15.57 32.50 8.45
C VAL A 57 -15.46 31.77 9.80
N HIS A 58 -14.24 31.58 10.28
CA HIS A 58 -13.88 30.72 11.40
C HIS A 58 -13.70 31.48 12.73
N LYS A 59 -13.86 30.77 13.85
CA LYS A 59 -13.89 31.31 15.23
C LYS A 59 -15.06 32.25 15.51
N MET A 60 -16.23 31.96 14.94
CA MET A 60 -17.46 32.73 15.19
C MET A 60 -17.93 32.68 16.66
N ASP A 61 -17.42 31.73 17.45
CA ASP A 61 -17.66 31.62 18.89
C ASP A 61 -17.18 32.85 19.68
N LEU A 62 -16.11 33.50 19.23
CA LEU A 62 -15.52 34.67 19.87
C LEU A 62 -16.35 35.95 19.68
N VAL A 63 -17.29 35.93 18.74
CA VAL A 63 -18.26 37.02 18.54
C VAL A 63 -19.44 36.82 19.48
N SER A 64 -19.88 37.90 20.16
CA SER A 64 -21.06 37.86 21.01
C SER A 64 -22.29 37.38 20.24
N GLU A 65 -23.03 36.41 20.79
CA GLU A 65 -24.19 35.73 20.19
C GLU A 65 -25.18 36.65 19.42
N PRO A 66 -25.64 37.80 19.98
CA PRO A 66 -26.57 38.69 19.27
C PRO A 66 -25.97 39.40 18.04
N LYS A 67 -24.63 39.44 17.93
CA LYS A 67 -23.92 40.09 16.81
C LYS A 67 -23.39 39.10 15.77
N ARG A 68 -23.44 37.78 16.04
CA ARG A 68 -22.88 36.75 15.15
C ARG A 68 -23.52 36.79 13.76
N SER A 69 -24.85 36.91 13.68
CA SER A 69 -25.56 37.00 12.41
C SER A 69 -25.21 38.25 11.62
N ALA A 70 -25.14 39.41 12.28
CA ALA A 70 -24.79 40.68 11.64
C ALA A 70 -23.34 40.69 11.09
N VAL A 71 -22.39 40.15 11.87
CA VAL A 71 -20.98 40.05 11.45
C VAL A 71 -20.81 39.08 10.28
N LEU A 72 -21.51 37.94 10.31
CA LEU A 72 -21.44 36.96 9.22
C LEU A 72 -21.98 37.56 7.92
N THR A 73 -23.14 38.22 7.94
CA THR A 73 -23.75 38.85 6.76
C THR A 73 -22.87 39.94 6.16
N GLU A 74 -22.20 40.74 7.00
CA GLU A 74 -21.29 41.79 6.52
C GLU A 74 -20.02 41.18 5.89
N ARG A 75 -19.46 40.13 6.49
CA ARG A 75 -18.30 39.43 5.91
C ARG A 75 -18.66 38.70 4.61
N GLU A 76 -19.82 38.05 4.58
CA GLU A 76 -20.35 37.42 3.37
C GLU A 76 -20.49 38.43 2.22
N ARG A 77 -21.04 39.62 2.50
CA ARG A 77 -21.14 40.70 1.50
C ARG A 77 -19.77 41.11 0.96
N GLN A 78 -18.77 41.26 1.82
CA GLN A 78 -17.41 41.64 1.44
C GLN A 78 -16.73 40.55 0.58
N LEU A 79 -16.91 39.28 0.94
CA LEU A 79 -16.34 38.15 0.21
C LEU A 79 -17.01 37.95 -1.14
N ILE A 80 -18.34 38.06 -1.21
CA ILE A 80 -19.08 38.01 -2.47
C ILE A 80 -18.65 39.17 -3.39
N ALA A 81 -18.46 40.37 -2.85
CA ALA A 81 -17.98 41.50 -3.65
C ALA A 81 -16.56 41.30 -4.18
N ALA A 82 -15.68 40.65 -3.40
CA ALA A 82 -14.30 40.37 -3.79
C ALA A 82 -14.14 39.19 -4.76
N THR A 83 -15.14 38.30 -4.86
CA THR A 83 -15.08 37.06 -5.66
C THR A 83 -15.64 37.20 -7.07
N ARG A 84 -16.25 38.35 -7.41
CA ARG A 84 -16.81 38.57 -8.76
C ARG A 84 -15.72 38.51 -9.84
N PRO A 85 -15.99 37.83 -10.99
CA PRO A 85 -17.31 37.43 -11.52
C PRO A 85 -17.88 36.10 -11.01
N ASP A 86 -17.12 35.29 -10.28
CA ASP A 86 -17.56 33.97 -9.82
C ASP A 86 -18.47 34.02 -8.58
N GLN A 87 -19.23 32.95 -8.34
CA GLN A 87 -20.09 32.82 -7.16
C GLN A 87 -19.37 32.07 -6.03
N CYS A 88 -19.43 32.63 -4.81
CA CYS A 88 -18.92 31.97 -3.61
C CYS A 88 -20.03 31.70 -2.59
N VAL A 89 -19.90 30.60 -1.84
CA VAL A 89 -20.79 30.27 -0.72
C VAL A 89 -20.02 30.48 0.59
N CYS A 90 -20.60 31.24 1.52
CA CYS A 90 -19.98 31.55 2.81
C CYS A 90 -20.62 30.74 3.95
N PHE A 91 -19.79 30.26 4.89
CA PHE A 91 -20.25 29.58 6.11
C PHE A 91 -19.58 30.17 7.34
N GLY A 92 -20.36 30.46 8.39
CA GLY A 92 -19.83 30.74 9.72
C GLY A 92 -19.52 29.44 10.44
N THR A 93 -18.29 29.27 10.93
CA THR A 93 -17.83 28.03 11.57
C THR A 93 -17.14 28.27 12.92
N SER A 94 -17.27 27.32 13.83
CA SER A 94 -16.46 27.19 15.05
C SER A 94 -16.06 25.73 15.27
N ILE A 95 -14.94 25.50 15.95
CA ILE A 95 -14.52 24.16 16.41
C ILE A 95 -15.26 23.72 17.69
N TRP A 96 -15.94 24.65 18.36
CA TRP A 96 -16.62 24.39 19.62
C TRP A 96 -18.09 24.02 19.45
N ASP A 97 -18.61 24.08 18.23
CA ASP A 97 -19.99 23.75 17.89
C ASP A 97 -20.09 22.89 16.61
N GLU A 98 -21.31 22.52 16.23
CA GLU A 98 -21.59 21.63 15.09
C GLU A 98 -21.47 22.34 13.73
N THR A 99 -21.21 23.66 13.71
CA THR A 99 -21.30 24.47 12.48
C THR A 99 -20.23 24.12 11.45
N LEU A 100 -19.03 23.70 11.90
CA LEU A 100 -17.96 23.26 11.02
C LEU A 100 -18.35 21.97 10.27
N TYR A 101 -18.93 21.00 10.97
CA TYR A 101 -19.39 19.75 10.34
C TYR A 101 -20.52 19.99 9.35
N LYS A 102 -21.44 20.91 9.68
CA LYS A 102 -22.52 21.32 8.77
C LYS A 102 -21.98 21.96 7.48
N ALA A 103 -20.97 22.82 7.59
CA ALA A 103 -20.32 23.42 6.44
C ALA A 103 -19.65 22.36 5.55
N TRP A 104 -18.89 21.44 6.15
CA TRP A 104 -18.25 20.33 5.43
C TRP A 104 -19.24 19.40 4.76
N SER A 105 -20.32 19.00 5.44
CA SER A 105 -21.38 18.17 4.87
C SER A 105 -21.96 18.80 3.60
N ARG A 106 -22.28 20.10 3.64
CA ARG A 106 -22.84 20.82 2.50
C ARG A 106 -21.86 21.00 1.35
N ILE A 107 -20.58 21.18 1.64
CA ILE A 107 -19.52 21.22 0.62
C ILE A 107 -19.42 19.86 -0.07
N VAL A 108 -19.32 18.77 0.70
CA VAL A 108 -19.24 17.40 0.18
C VAL A 108 -20.45 17.07 -0.67
N TYR A 109 -21.66 17.41 -0.20
CA TYR A 109 -22.91 17.22 -0.94
C TYR A 109 -22.87 17.87 -2.33
N GLN A 110 -22.32 19.09 -2.43
CA GLN A 110 -22.19 19.80 -3.71
C GLN A 110 -21.07 19.26 -4.60
N MET A 111 -20.18 18.41 -4.08
CA MET A 111 -19.12 17.75 -4.84
C MET A 111 -19.51 16.36 -5.36
N VAL A 112 -20.55 15.72 -4.82
CA VAL A 112 -20.97 14.39 -5.28
C VAL A 112 -21.63 14.51 -6.68
N PRO A 113 -21.10 13.86 -7.73
CA PRO A 113 -21.77 13.81 -9.02
C PRO A 113 -23.01 12.90 -8.95
N ASN A 114 -24.08 13.26 -9.66
CA ASN A 114 -25.33 12.48 -9.75
C ASN A 114 -26.12 12.27 -8.44
N VAL A 115 -26.08 13.21 -7.49
CA VAL A 115 -26.89 13.15 -6.26
C VAL A 115 -28.38 12.90 -6.54
N GLN A 116 -28.94 13.54 -7.58
CA GLN A 116 -30.34 13.34 -7.97
C GLN A 116 -30.66 11.88 -8.37
N ALA A 117 -29.70 11.16 -8.95
CA ALA A 117 -29.88 9.74 -9.27
C ALA A 117 -29.80 8.88 -8.00
N LEU A 118 -28.93 9.25 -7.05
CA LEU A 118 -28.82 8.59 -5.75
C LEU A 118 -30.11 8.78 -4.94
N GLU A 119 -30.65 10.00 -4.86
CA GLU A 119 -31.94 10.29 -4.21
C GLU A 119 -33.07 9.47 -4.84
N LYS A 120 -33.14 9.42 -6.17
CA LYS A 120 -34.14 8.60 -6.87
C LYS A 120 -34.04 7.12 -6.54
N ASN A 121 -32.82 6.58 -6.43
CA ASN A 121 -32.60 5.19 -6.05
C ASN A 121 -32.93 4.94 -4.57
N LEU A 122 -32.67 5.91 -3.68
CA LEU A 122 -33.04 5.83 -2.27
C LEU A 122 -34.55 5.88 -2.08
N ILE A 123 -35.27 6.68 -2.86
CA ILE A 123 -36.75 6.68 -2.90
C ILE A 123 -37.27 5.29 -3.28
N GLN A 124 -36.77 4.72 -4.38
CA GLN A 124 -37.17 3.37 -4.81
C GLN A 124 -36.84 2.31 -3.76
N LEU A 125 -35.69 2.42 -3.10
CA LEU A 125 -35.29 1.50 -2.04
C LEU A 125 -36.20 1.64 -0.81
N CYS A 126 -36.59 2.86 -0.45
CA CYS A 126 -37.51 3.13 0.65
C CYS A 126 -38.90 2.54 0.37
N ASP A 127 -39.40 2.70 -0.86
CA ASP A 127 -40.67 2.13 -1.31
C ASP A 127 -40.66 0.60 -1.28
N VAL A 128 -39.56 -0.04 -1.72
CA VAL A 128 -39.41 -1.50 -1.75
C VAL A 128 -39.31 -2.09 -0.34
N LEU A 129 -38.69 -1.37 0.59
CA LEU A 129 -38.50 -1.82 1.97
C LEU A 129 -39.67 -1.44 2.88
N GLU A 130 -40.63 -0.66 2.39
CA GLU A 130 -41.69 -0.05 3.20
C GLU A 130 -41.13 0.70 4.42
N ALA A 131 -39.93 1.29 4.27
CA ALA A 131 -39.26 1.99 5.35
C ALA A 131 -39.82 3.41 5.53
N ASP A 132 -39.78 3.92 6.76
CA ASP A 132 -40.16 5.31 7.04
C ASP A 132 -39.03 6.29 6.71
N GLU A 133 -37.79 5.84 6.80
CA GLU A 133 -36.61 6.67 6.55
C GLU A 133 -35.39 5.83 6.19
N ILE A 134 -34.65 6.29 5.18
CA ILE A 134 -33.34 5.76 4.79
C ILE A 134 -32.32 6.88 4.74
N ILE A 135 -31.20 6.72 5.43
CA ILE A 135 -30.12 7.70 5.51
C ILE A 135 -28.80 7.04 5.11
N LEU A 136 -28.05 7.69 4.22
CA LEU A 136 -26.73 7.24 3.79
C LEU A 136 -25.65 8.12 4.45
N PHE A 137 -24.70 7.48 5.11
CA PHE A 137 -23.58 8.13 5.79
C PHE A 137 -22.23 7.75 5.17
N GLU A 138 -21.26 8.67 5.18
CA GLU A 138 -19.86 8.36 4.88
C GLU A 138 -19.21 7.59 6.03
N ARG A 139 -18.45 6.54 5.71
CA ARG A 139 -17.94 5.54 6.68
C ARG A 139 -17.04 6.09 7.78
N SER A 140 -16.21 7.07 7.47
CA SER A 140 -15.16 7.58 8.35
C SER A 140 -15.71 8.66 9.27
N THR A 141 -16.40 9.63 8.67
CA THR A 141 -16.87 10.88 9.28
C THR A 141 -18.33 10.83 9.70
N PHE A 142 -19.10 9.80 9.31
CA PHE A 142 -20.54 9.71 9.51
C PHE A 142 -21.28 10.98 9.08
N LEU A 143 -20.76 11.68 8.07
CA LEU A 143 -21.48 12.80 7.48
C LEU A 143 -22.58 12.24 6.57
N GLU A 144 -23.74 12.86 6.64
CA GLU A 144 -24.88 12.55 5.78
C GLU A 144 -24.50 12.83 4.31
N ILE A 145 -24.72 11.85 3.44
CA ILE A 145 -24.53 11.95 1.99
C ILE A 145 -25.88 12.21 1.32
N ALA A 146 -26.91 11.45 1.70
CA ALA A 146 -28.27 11.58 1.18
C ALA A 146 -29.25 10.94 2.16
N CYS A 147 -30.47 11.46 2.20
CA CYS A 147 -31.56 10.91 2.98
C CYS A 147 -32.86 10.90 2.18
N HIS A 148 -33.74 9.96 2.50
CA HIS A 148 -35.13 10.00 2.10
C HIS A 148 -36.01 9.64 3.30
N THR A 149 -37.02 10.46 3.55
CA THR A 149 -37.89 10.33 4.72
C THR A 149 -39.34 10.45 4.27
N THR A 150 -40.16 9.47 4.63
CA THR A 150 -41.61 9.43 4.33
C THR A 150 -42.42 10.16 5.40
N LYS A 151 -41.91 10.26 6.64
CA LYS A 151 -42.50 10.98 7.78
C LYS A 151 -41.62 12.14 8.22
N GLU A 152 -42.06 13.38 8.03
CA GLU A 152 -41.27 14.55 8.45
C GLU A 152 -41.03 14.58 9.97
N HIS A 153 -39.79 14.86 10.37
CA HIS A 153 -39.40 14.98 11.77
C HIS A 153 -39.19 16.45 12.15
N PRO A 154 -39.64 16.88 13.35
CA PRO A 154 -39.61 18.29 13.76
C PRO A 154 -38.23 18.81 14.19
N ASP A 155 -37.21 17.95 14.34
CA ASP A 155 -35.87 18.35 14.81
C ASP A 155 -34.90 18.60 13.63
N PRO A 156 -34.52 19.86 13.35
CA PRO A 156 -33.63 20.21 12.24
C PRO A 156 -32.17 19.79 12.44
N HIS A 157 -31.78 19.36 13.66
CA HIS A 157 -30.41 18.91 13.98
C HIS A 157 -30.30 17.40 14.18
N ARG A 158 -31.32 16.65 13.74
CA ARG A 158 -31.42 15.21 14.02
C ARG A 158 -30.25 14.40 13.42
N PHE A 159 -29.86 14.67 12.17
CA PHE A 159 -28.76 13.95 11.53
C PHE A 159 -27.41 14.21 12.22
N ASP A 160 -27.18 15.44 12.70
CA ASP A 160 -25.98 15.81 13.45
C ASP A 160 -25.93 15.08 14.81
N LYS A 161 -27.08 15.01 15.50
CA LYS A 161 -27.22 14.26 16.75
C LYS A 161 -27.01 12.77 16.55
N ILE A 162 -27.61 12.17 15.53
CA ILE A 162 -27.44 10.75 15.18
C ILE A 162 -25.96 10.47 14.90
N SER A 163 -25.31 11.31 14.08
CA SER A 163 -23.90 11.19 13.76
C SER A 163 -23.02 11.28 15.00
N THR A 164 -23.34 12.18 15.93
CA THR A 164 -22.62 12.34 17.20
C THR A 164 -22.80 11.13 18.12
N ILE A 165 -24.03 10.61 18.23
CA ILE A 165 -24.32 9.40 19.01
C ILE A 165 -23.54 8.20 18.46
N ILE A 166 -23.57 7.98 17.13
CA ILE A 166 -22.84 6.88 16.50
C ILE A 166 -21.33 7.06 16.65
N LYS A 167 -20.80 8.29 16.54
CA LYS A 167 -19.37 8.58 16.78
C LYS A 167 -18.97 8.28 18.22
N GLN A 168 -19.76 8.70 19.20
CA GLN A 168 -19.52 8.39 20.62
C GLN A 168 -19.60 6.89 20.90
N PHE A 169 -20.55 6.20 20.29
CA PHE A 169 -20.68 4.75 20.39
C PHE A 169 -19.47 4.04 19.77
N LYS A 170 -19.07 4.42 18.54
CA LYS A 170 -17.86 3.92 17.87
C LYS A 170 -16.59 4.17 18.69
N LEU A 171 -16.47 5.34 19.32
CA LEU A 171 -15.37 5.66 20.23
C LEU A 171 -15.37 4.73 21.46
N SER A 172 -16.55 4.44 21.99
CA SER A 172 -16.74 3.53 23.13
C SER A 172 -16.39 2.08 22.75
N CYS A 173 -16.79 1.62 21.56
CA CYS A 173 -16.38 0.33 21.01
C CYS A 173 -14.86 0.25 20.83
N SER A 174 -14.23 1.32 20.32
CA SER A 174 -12.77 1.39 20.15
C SER A 174 -12.03 1.29 21.49
N LYS A 175 -12.53 1.99 22.54
CA LYS A 175 -12.00 1.86 23.91
C LYS A 175 -12.15 0.44 24.48
N ALA A 176 -13.15 -0.30 24.02
CA ALA A 176 -13.38 -1.69 24.38
C ALA A 176 -12.66 -2.70 23.45
N GLY A 177 -11.84 -2.24 22.49
CA GLY A 177 -11.12 -3.09 21.54
C GLY A 177 -12.01 -3.75 20.47
N ALA A 178 -13.24 -3.27 20.27
CA ALA A 178 -14.23 -3.79 19.32
C ALA A 178 -14.44 -2.85 18.13
N ASN A 179 -14.59 -3.41 16.91
CA ASN A 179 -14.81 -2.62 15.70
C ASN A 179 -16.30 -2.43 15.50
N PHE A 180 -16.72 -1.19 15.25
CA PHE A 180 -18.09 -0.88 14.88
C PHE A 180 -18.42 -1.48 13.50
N THR A 181 -19.38 -2.39 13.43
CA THR A 181 -19.83 -3.01 12.16
C THR A 181 -21.28 -2.67 11.84
N ALA A 182 -22.19 -2.86 12.80
CA ALA A 182 -23.61 -2.59 12.62
C ALA A 182 -24.28 -2.25 13.97
N ILE A 183 -25.42 -1.57 13.93
CA ILE A 183 -26.34 -1.40 15.05
C ILE A 183 -27.71 -1.91 14.63
N GLU A 184 -28.31 -2.73 15.46
CA GLU A 184 -29.74 -3.01 15.43
C GLU A 184 -30.36 -2.50 16.73
N LEU A 185 -31.39 -1.68 16.59
CA LEU A 185 -32.10 -1.09 17.71
C LEU A 185 -33.60 -1.33 17.53
N GLN A 186 -34.15 -2.21 18.36
CA GLN A 186 -35.58 -2.49 18.39
C GLN A 186 -36.20 -1.79 19.60
N THR A 187 -37.19 -0.94 19.35
CA THR A 187 -38.02 -0.33 20.39
C THR A 187 -39.48 -0.66 20.15
N PRO A 188 -40.37 -0.53 21.15
CA PRO A 188 -41.80 -0.75 20.96
C PRO A 188 -42.45 0.14 19.90
N ASN A 189 -41.80 1.27 19.54
CA ASN A 189 -42.36 2.29 18.66
C ASN A 189 -41.69 2.34 17.28
N PHE A 190 -40.44 1.88 17.17
CA PHE A 190 -39.68 1.84 15.93
C PHE A 190 -38.50 0.87 16.01
N SER A 191 -38.10 0.35 14.86
CA SER A 191 -36.86 -0.39 14.67
C SER A 191 -35.91 0.44 13.80
N ALA A 192 -34.64 0.50 14.18
CA ALA A 192 -33.59 1.17 13.43
C ALA A 192 -32.40 0.25 13.20
N PHE A 193 -31.93 0.21 11.95
CA PHE A 193 -30.84 -0.64 11.50
C PHE A 193 -29.76 0.24 10.88
N ILE A 194 -28.51 0.05 11.27
CA ILE A 194 -27.35 0.72 10.67
C ILE A 194 -26.38 -0.37 10.26
N ASP A 195 -26.05 -0.47 8.97
CA ASP A 195 -25.10 -1.46 8.45
C ASP A 195 -24.25 -0.91 7.31
N VAL A 196 -23.15 -1.58 7.02
CA VAL A 196 -22.25 -1.26 5.92
C VAL A 196 -22.96 -1.52 4.59
N PHE A 197 -23.18 -0.46 3.81
CA PHE A 197 -23.81 -0.54 2.50
C PHE A 197 -22.80 -0.68 1.37
N THR A 198 -21.69 0.06 1.47
CA THR A 198 -20.55 -0.04 0.54
C THR A 198 -19.23 0.04 1.33
N PRO A 199 -18.06 -0.22 0.71
CA PRO A 199 -16.78 -0.03 1.39
C PRO A 199 -16.58 1.36 2.01
N ASN A 200 -17.31 2.38 1.52
CA ASN A 200 -17.16 3.78 1.95
C ASN A 200 -18.43 4.38 2.57
N THR A 201 -19.54 3.63 2.69
CA THR A 201 -20.80 4.16 3.22
C THR A 201 -21.52 3.21 4.18
N TYR A 202 -22.20 3.78 5.16
CA TYR A 202 -23.21 3.12 5.98
C TYR A 202 -24.60 3.51 5.50
N VAL A 203 -25.55 2.58 5.59
CA VAL A 203 -26.97 2.87 5.43
C VAL A 203 -27.65 2.70 6.77
N MET A 204 -28.51 3.65 7.11
CA MET A 204 -29.44 3.58 8.22
C MET A 204 -30.86 3.48 7.71
N VAL A 205 -31.65 2.53 8.22
CA VAL A 205 -33.05 2.33 7.87
C VAL A 205 -33.89 2.38 9.15
N ILE A 206 -34.97 3.14 9.13
CA ILE A 206 -35.91 3.28 10.26
C ILE A 206 -37.31 2.85 9.81
N MET A 207 -37.98 2.07 10.66
CA MET A 207 -39.31 1.53 10.42
C MET A 207 -40.16 1.64 11.69
N SER A 208 -41.41 2.05 11.57
CA SER A 208 -42.37 2.17 12.69
C SER A 208 -43.07 0.86 12.99
N ASP A 209 -43.06 -0.12 12.08
CA ASP A 209 -43.66 -1.43 12.30
C ASP A 209 -42.62 -2.41 12.86
N PRO A 210 -42.70 -2.79 14.15
CA PRO A 210 -41.77 -3.70 14.78
C PRO A 210 -41.99 -5.18 14.38
N THR A 211 -43.04 -5.50 13.62
CA THR A 211 -43.37 -6.89 13.20
C THR A 211 -42.68 -7.32 11.91
N ILE A 212 -42.04 -6.38 11.22
CA ILE A 212 -41.33 -6.63 9.96
C ILE A 212 -39.89 -7.12 10.24
N GLU A 213 -39.70 -8.45 10.32
CA GLU A 213 -38.37 -9.08 10.43
C GLU A 213 -37.72 -9.25 9.03
N TYR A 214 -36.92 -8.29 8.57
CA TYR A 214 -36.11 -8.41 7.34
C TYR A 214 -34.66 -8.91 7.57
N LEU A 215 -34.42 -9.64 8.66
CA LEU A 215 -33.11 -10.18 9.06
C LEU A 215 -32.43 -11.02 7.96
N LEU A 216 -33.17 -11.61 7.03
CA LEU A 216 -32.63 -12.38 5.89
C LEU A 216 -32.51 -11.59 4.59
N GLY A 217 -33.32 -10.55 4.36
CA GLY A 217 -33.34 -9.81 3.09
C GLY A 217 -32.25 -8.75 2.98
N PHE A 218 -31.97 -8.04 4.06
CA PHE A 218 -31.05 -6.89 4.03
C PHE A 218 -29.57 -7.30 3.93
N SER A 219 -29.20 -8.40 4.61
CA SER A 219 -27.85 -8.99 4.51
C SER A 219 -27.55 -9.51 3.10
N LEU A 220 -28.58 -10.00 2.38
CA LEU A 220 -28.49 -10.48 1.00
C LEU A 220 -28.35 -9.35 -0.03
N LEU A 221 -28.91 -8.17 0.24
CA LEU A 221 -28.78 -6.98 -0.61
C LEU A 221 -27.43 -6.27 -0.46
N CYS A 222 -26.84 -6.28 0.75
CA CYS A 222 -25.60 -5.55 1.02
C CYS A 222 -24.32 -6.39 0.75
N TYR A 223 -24.36 -7.73 0.76
CA TYR A 223 -23.17 -8.58 0.57
C TYR A 223 -23.47 -9.94 -0.10
N PRO A 224 -23.29 -10.09 -1.43
CA PRO A 224 -23.39 -11.39 -2.08
C PRO A 224 -22.10 -12.24 -2.03
N SER A 225 -20.94 -11.67 -1.67
CA SER A 225 -19.65 -12.24 -2.13
C SER A 225 -18.55 -12.46 -1.09
N GLN A 226 -18.79 -12.28 0.21
CA GLN A 226 -17.77 -12.58 1.23
C GLN A 226 -18.42 -13.26 2.44
N HIS A 227 -17.96 -14.48 2.76
CA HIS A 227 -18.32 -15.36 3.89
C HIS A 227 -19.31 -16.51 3.63
N PRO A 228 -18.83 -17.68 3.15
CA PRO A 228 -19.59 -18.95 3.18
C PRO A 228 -19.83 -19.51 4.60
N LYS A 229 -19.14 -18.99 5.62
CA LYS A 229 -19.02 -19.62 6.95
C LYS A 229 -20.05 -19.18 8.00
N ARG A 230 -21.07 -18.40 7.65
CA ARG A 230 -22.16 -18.05 8.60
C ARG A 230 -23.39 -18.95 8.50
N GLN A 231 -23.50 -19.80 7.48
CA GLN A 231 -24.57 -20.80 7.39
C GLN A 231 -24.35 -22.04 8.29
N GLU A 232 -23.10 -22.32 8.71
CA GLU A 232 -22.79 -23.50 9.54
C GLU A 232 -22.95 -23.27 11.05
N VAL A 233 -22.92 -22.02 11.54
CA VAL A 233 -22.97 -21.72 12.99
C VAL A 233 -24.39 -21.80 13.58
N LEU A 234 -25.43 -21.84 12.75
CA LEU A 234 -26.83 -21.95 13.19
C LEU A 234 -27.28 -23.37 13.56
N ARG A 235 -26.42 -24.39 13.41
CA ARG A 235 -26.75 -25.77 13.82
C ARG A 235 -26.27 -26.17 15.21
N GLU A 236 -25.36 -25.44 15.86
CA GLU A 236 -24.71 -25.96 17.08
C GLU A 236 -24.78 -25.10 18.35
N THR A 237 -25.22 -23.83 18.33
CA THR A 237 -25.25 -23.02 19.57
C THR A 237 -26.65 -22.88 20.16
N GLY A 238 -27.24 -24.02 20.49
CA GLY A 238 -28.30 -24.15 21.49
C GLY A 238 -27.74 -24.82 22.73
N LYS A 239 -26.80 -24.18 23.45
CA LYS A 239 -26.46 -24.43 24.87
C LYS A 239 -25.38 -23.44 25.33
N GLY A 240 -25.53 -22.99 26.58
CA GLY A 240 -24.87 -21.82 27.16
C GLY A 240 -23.35 -21.89 27.34
N GLY A 241 -22.79 -20.72 27.67
CA GLY A 241 -21.65 -20.61 28.57
C GLY A 241 -20.36 -20.06 27.98
N ASP A 242 -20.17 -18.74 28.19
CA ASP A 242 -18.93 -18.05 28.58
C ASP A 242 -17.67 -18.07 27.68
N THR A 243 -16.84 -17.05 27.88
CA THR A 243 -15.47 -16.80 27.40
C THR A 243 -15.25 -16.02 26.08
N SER A 244 -15.05 -14.72 26.28
CA SER A 244 -13.86 -13.91 25.93
C SER A 244 -13.09 -14.06 24.59
N LEU A 245 -12.67 -12.88 24.11
CA LEU A 245 -11.65 -12.55 23.08
C LEU A 245 -12.11 -12.77 21.62
N GLY A 246 -12.08 -11.78 20.73
CA GLY A 246 -11.20 -10.62 20.64
C GLY A 246 -10.35 -10.75 19.38
N TYR A 247 -10.79 -10.19 18.25
CA TYR A 247 -9.96 -9.97 17.06
C TYR A 247 -10.45 -8.75 16.28
N GLN A 248 -9.66 -7.68 16.31
CA GLN A 248 -9.66 -6.62 15.29
C GLN A 248 -8.37 -6.72 14.47
N ARG A 249 -8.48 -6.52 13.15
CA ARG A 249 -7.41 -5.94 12.34
C ARG A 249 -7.92 -4.73 11.56
N LYS A 250 -7.16 -3.64 11.77
CA LYS A 250 -6.81 -2.48 10.91
C LYS A 250 -7.37 -2.45 9.47
N TYR A 251 -7.80 -1.25 9.05
CA TYR A 251 -7.34 -0.60 7.81
C TYR A 251 -7.35 0.93 7.94
N THR A 252 -6.24 1.59 7.59
CA THR A 252 -6.22 2.87 6.85
C THR A 252 -4.97 2.94 5.98
N GLY A 253 -5.04 3.66 4.88
CA GLY A 253 -3.92 4.16 4.10
C GLY A 253 -4.31 5.54 3.61
N THR A 254 -3.36 6.47 3.59
CA THR A 254 -3.47 7.76 2.92
C THR A 254 -2.09 8.11 2.35
N LEU A 255 -2.07 8.56 1.09
CA LEU A 255 -0.89 9.05 0.38
C LEU A 255 -0.56 10.50 0.74
N SER A 256 0.73 10.83 0.69
CA SER A 256 1.24 12.20 0.49
C SER A 256 2.39 12.18 -0.52
N LEU A 257 2.34 13.08 -1.49
CA LEU A 257 3.27 13.26 -2.60
C LEU A 257 4.42 14.19 -2.17
N ALA A 258 5.66 13.85 -2.51
CA ALA A 258 6.82 14.75 -2.46
C ALA A 258 7.66 14.53 -3.73
N MET A 259 7.89 15.61 -4.50
CA MET A 259 8.75 15.59 -5.68
C MET A 259 10.18 15.93 -5.32
N SER A 260 11.09 15.20 -5.96
CA SER A 260 12.53 15.34 -6.03
C SER A 260 12.94 16.36 -7.10
N PHE A 261 14.14 16.92 -6.92
CA PHE A 261 14.95 17.43 -8.02
C PHE A 261 16.23 16.58 -8.06
N ASN A 262 16.47 15.92 -9.19
CA ASN A 262 17.79 15.46 -9.62
C ASN A 262 18.38 16.59 -10.47
N ASP A 263 19.69 16.82 -10.34
CA ASP A 263 20.52 17.13 -11.49
C ASP A 263 21.89 16.47 -11.30
N ASP A 264 22.32 15.83 -12.37
CA ASP A 264 23.45 14.94 -12.51
C ASP A 264 24.82 15.65 -12.52
N ASP A 265 25.84 14.84 -12.21
CA ASP A 265 27.22 14.89 -12.71
C ASP A 265 27.99 16.21 -12.67
N MET A 266 28.75 16.39 -11.58
CA MET A 266 30.08 17.00 -11.66
C MET A 266 31.02 16.34 -10.64
N PHE A 267 31.98 15.56 -11.14
CA PHE A 267 33.15 15.15 -10.37
C PHE A 267 33.88 16.42 -9.89
N ILE A 268 33.84 16.68 -8.58
CA ILE A 268 34.66 17.71 -7.94
C ILE A 268 35.54 16.99 -6.91
N ASP A 269 36.83 16.95 -7.21
CA ASP A 269 37.87 16.62 -6.23
C ASP A 269 37.73 17.52 -5.00
N ASP A 270 37.96 16.94 -3.82
CA ASP A 270 37.98 17.58 -2.50
C ASP A 270 38.71 18.95 -2.52
N VAL A 271 37.95 20.05 -2.63
CA VAL A 271 38.37 21.39 -2.20
C VAL A 271 37.54 21.76 -0.98
N GLU A 272 37.90 21.20 0.17
CA GLU A 272 37.46 21.72 1.47
C GLU A 272 38.27 23.00 1.76
N LEU A 273 37.75 24.16 1.35
CA LEU A 273 38.24 25.46 1.84
C LEU A 273 37.50 25.77 3.15
N SER A 274 37.99 25.23 4.27
CA SER A 274 37.49 25.61 5.60
C SER A 274 38.12 26.92 6.04
N VAL A 275 37.48 28.05 5.73
CA VAL A 275 37.72 29.30 6.47
C VAL A 275 37.02 29.16 7.82
N ALA A 276 37.72 28.56 8.78
CA ALA A 276 37.30 28.59 10.17
C ALA A 276 37.59 30.00 10.71
N TYR A 277 36.54 30.71 11.13
CA TYR A 277 36.73 31.81 12.06
C TYR A 277 37.33 31.23 13.33
N SER A 278 38.63 31.44 13.54
CA SER A 278 39.31 31.17 14.79
C SER A 278 38.64 32.03 15.86
N SER A 279 37.88 31.40 16.74
CA SER A 279 37.66 31.96 18.07
C SER A 279 39.02 32.07 18.73
N ASP A 280 39.43 33.29 19.07
CA ASP A 280 40.65 33.63 19.81
C ASP A 280 40.74 32.84 21.13
N ASP A 281 41.31 31.64 21.07
CA ASP A 281 41.82 30.96 22.24
C ASP A 281 43.18 30.35 21.87
N ASN A 282 44.24 31.07 22.23
CA ASN A 282 45.64 30.72 22.00
C ASN A 282 45.99 29.38 22.69
N SER A 283 45.93 28.29 21.93
CA SER A 283 46.64 27.05 22.24
C SER A 283 47.53 26.67 21.04
N GLU A 284 48.84 26.90 21.19
CA GLU A 284 49.90 26.66 20.20
C GLU A 284 50.21 25.19 19.77
N PRO A 285 49.61 24.08 20.27
CA PRO A 285 49.93 22.73 19.77
C PRO A 285 49.41 22.35 18.37
N ASP A 286 48.49 23.12 17.78
CA ASP A 286 47.72 22.69 16.59
C ASP A 286 48.47 22.88 15.26
N VAL A 287 49.41 23.83 15.19
CA VAL A 287 50.09 24.24 13.94
C VAL A 287 51.12 23.20 13.45
N ASP A 288 51.82 22.53 14.38
CA ASP A 288 52.84 21.54 14.03
C ASP A 288 52.23 20.22 13.52
N LEU A 289 51.06 19.84 14.04
CA LEU A 289 50.31 18.66 13.61
C LEU A 289 49.70 18.86 12.21
N GLU A 290 49.17 20.04 11.95
CA GLU A 290 48.61 20.42 10.65
C GLU A 290 49.67 20.41 9.54
N ASN A 291 50.82 21.03 9.79
CA ASN A 291 51.93 21.08 8.83
C ASN A 291 52.46 19.69 8.47
N GLN A 292 52.59 18.80 9.45
CA GLN A 292 53.04 17.43 9.22
C GLN A 292 52.00 16.59 8.46
N TYR A 293 50.71 16.79 8.74
CA TYR A 293 49.64 16.11 8.00
C TYR A 293 49.61 16.48 6.52
N TYR A 294 49.76 17.78 6.19
CA TYR A 294 49.78 18.21 4.78
C TYR A 294 51.04 17.74 4.04
N ASN A 295 52.20 17.67 4.71
CA ASN A 295 53.42 17.09 4.14
C ASN A 295 53.22 15.61 3.79
N ALA A 296 52.63 14.84 4.71
CA ALA A 296 52.30 13.43 4.46
C ALA A 296 51.26 13.26 3.33
N LYS A 297 50.27 14.16 3.25
CA LYS A 297 49.25 14.16 2.20
C LYS A 297 49.84 14.44 0.82
N SER A 298 50.79 15.37 0.70
CA SER A 298 51.47 15.67 -0.57
C SER A 298 52.25 14.48 -1.12
N ARG A 299 52.77 13.60 -0.25
CA ARG A 299 53.59 12.44 -0.65
C ARG A 299 52.79 11.18 -0.94
N LYS A 300 51.46 11.24 -0.79
CA LYS A 300 50.55 10.11 -0.95
C LYS A 300 50.59 9.49 -2.35
N ASP A 301 50.74 10.33 -3.37
CA ASP A 301 50.72 9.89 -4.77
C ASP A 301 52.12 9.51 -5.28
N ASP A 302 53.19 10.05 -4.67
CA ASP A 302 54.57 9.76 -5.07
C ASP A 302 55.15 8.50 -4.41
N ASN A 303 55.00 8.34 -3.08
CA ASN A 303 55.55 7.22 -2.32
C ASN A 303 54.62 6.85 -1.15
N PRO A 304 53.71 5.88 -1.35
CA PRO A 304 52.68 5.56 -0.35
C PRO A 304 53.25 4.98 0.95
N ASP A 305 54.39 4.26 0.89
CA ASP A 305 55.07 3.74 2.08
C ASP A 305 55.69 4.86 2.94
N ALA A 306 56.31 5.86 2.30
CA ALA A 306 56.88 7.00 3.01
C ALA A 306 55.78 7.88 3.63
N ALA A 307 54.65 8.04 2.93
CA ALA A 307 53.49 8.76 3.43
C ALA A 307 52.89 8.07 4.67
N ILE A 308 52.83 6.74 4.72
CA ILE A 308 52.37 5.99 5.90
C ILE A 308 53.26 6.26 7.12
N GLU A 309 54.59 6.28 6.95
CA GLU A 309 55.51 6.60 8.05
C GLU A 309 55.39 8.05 8.52
N GLU A 310 55.09 8.99 7.64
CA GLU A 310 54.82 10.38 8.04
C GLU A 310 53.48 10.52 8.77
N PHE A 311 52.43 9.81 8.34
CA PHE A 311 51.17 9.77 9.09
C PHE A 311 51.32 9.10 10.47
N LYS A 312 52.22 8.12 10.63
CA LYS A 312 52.57 7.55 11.95
C LYS A 312 53.22 8.57 12.88
N LYS A 313 54.04 9.49 12.35
CA LYS A 313 54.65 10.56 13.16
C LYS A 313 53.60 11.51 13.72
N VAL A 314 52.58 11.85 12.92
CA VAL A 314 51.43 12.65 13.38
C VAL A 314 50.73 11.98 14.57
N LEU A 315 50.56 10.65 14.52
CA LEU A 315 49.97 9.88 15.63
C LEU A 315 50.86 9.82 16.88
N ALA A 316 52.18 9.77 16.70
CA ALA A 316 53.12 9.78 17.83
C ALA A 316 53.10 11.13 18.58
N ILE A 317 53.08 12.23 17.84
CA ILE A 317 53.02 13.59 18.42
C ILE A 317 51.69 13.82 19.14
N GLU A 318 50.59 13.34 18.56
CA GLU A 318 49.28 13.39 19.21
C GLU A 318 49.23 12.56 20.50
N ALA A 319 49.89 11.38 20.52
CA ALA A 319 49.98 10.55 21.71
C ALA A 319 50.83 11.19 22.83
N GLU A 320 51.86 11.96 22.47
CA GLU A 320 52.68 12.74 23.41
C GLU A 320 51.91 13.93 24.02
N GLY A 321 50.97 14.51 23.27
CA GLY A 321 50.07 15.59 23.73
C GLY A 321 48.96 15.16 24.69
N GLY A 322 48.81 13.86 24.96
CA GLY A 322 47.91 13.32 25.99
C GLY A 322 46.41 13.35 25.66
N ALA A 323 46.01 13.95 24.53
CA ALA A 323 44.62 14.01 24.07
C ALA A 323 44.52 13.56 22.60
N LYS A 324 43.66 12.57 22.35
CA LYS A 324 43.30 12.17 20.97
C LYS A 324 42.55 13.32 20.31
N GLY A 325 43.04 13.78 19.16
CA GLY A 325 42.49 14.92 18.41
C GLY A 325 41.95 14.53 17.04
N ASP A 326 41.53 15.55 16.30
CA ASP A 326 40.96 15.40 14.95
C ASP A 326 42.03 15.06 13.89
N TRP A 327 43.27 15.49 14.09
CA TRP A 327 44.38 15.28 13.15
C TRP A 327 44.85 13.83 13.11
N GLY A 328 44.95 13.13 14.24
CA GLY A 328 45.25 11.70 14.25
C GLY A 328 44.14 10.86 13.63
N PHE A 329 42.87 11.26 13.83
CA PHE A 329 41.75 10.59 13.15
C PHE A 329 41.81 10.74 11.63
N ARG A 330 42.14 11.93 11.13
CA ARG A 330 42.34 12.19 9.69
C ARG A 330 43.52 11.41 9.14
N ALA A 331 44.63 11.34 9.88
CA ALA A 331 45.82 10.58 9.51
C ALA A 331 45.51 9.07 9.39
N LEU A 332 44.87 8.48 10.40
CA LEU A 332 44.45 7.07 10.40
C LEU A 332 43.54 6.73 9.21
N LYS A 333 42.58 7.61 8.88
CA LYS A 333 41.70 7.43 7.72
C LYS A 333 42.48 7.34 6.41
N GLN A 334 43.49 8.19 6.21
CA GLN A 334 44.33 8.13 5.00
C GLN A 334 45.25 6.91 5.01
N MET A 335 45.82 6.54 6.16
CA MET A 335 46.64 5.33 6.31
C MET A 335 45.86 4.07 5.94
N ILE A 336 44.62 3.93 6.41
CA ILE A 336 43.76 2.78 6.07
C ILE A 336 43.51 2.71 4.56
N LYS A 337 43.20 3.86 3.91
CA LYS A 337 43.01 3.91 2.45
C LYS A 337 44.27 3.54 1.69
N LEU A 338 45.45 3.95 2.16
CA LEU A 338 46.74 3.64 1.53
C LEU A 338 47.14 2.19 1.72
N LYS A 339 47.05 1.65 2.94
CA LYS A 339 47.34 0.25 3.25
C LYS A 339 46.42 -0.71 2.49
N PHE A 340 45.16 -0.35 2.32
CA PHE A 340 44.22 -1.10 1.48
C PHE A 340 44.63 -1.11 0.00
N ARG A 341 45.06 0.03 -0.57
CA ARG A 341 45.60 0.08 -1.95
C ARG A 341 46.86 -0.75 -2.12
N LEU A 342 47.70 -0.84 -1.09
CA LEU A 342 48.94 -1.62 -1.07
C LEU A 342 48.72 -3.11 -0.77
N GLY A 343 47.49 -3.55 -0.49
CA GLY A 343 47.17 -4.94 -0.15
C GLY A 343 47.69 -5.41 1.21
N ARG A 344 48.10 -4.50 2.11
CA ARG A 344 48.57 -4.81 3.47
C ARG A 344 47.40 -4.84 4.44
N LEU A 345 46.70 -5.97 4.47
CA LEU A 345 45.41 -6.11 5.12
C LEU A 345 45.47 -6.22 6.65
N ASP A 346 46.47 -6.91 7.18
CA ASP A 346 46.64 -7.09 8.63
C ASP A 346 46.99 -5.76 9.31
N ASP A 347 47.96 -5.04 8.76
CA ASP A 347 48.35 -3.70 9.20
C ASP A 347 47.20 -2.68 9.08
N MET A 348 46.30 -2.87 8.12
CA MET A 348 45.11 -2.03 7.95
C MET A 348 44.09 -2.31 9.06
N MET A 349 43.91 -3.57 9.46
CA MET A 349 43.00 -3.94 10.55
C MET A 349 43.46 -3.40 11.90
N GLU A 350 44.77 -3.35 12.15
CA GLU A 350 45.33 -2.74 13.36
C GLU A 350 45.06 -1.22 13.42
N ASP A 351 45.34 -0.50 12.32
CA ASP A 351 45.01 0.92 12.21
C ASP A 351 43.50 1.16 12.33
N TYR A 352 42.68 0.26 11.77
CA TYR A 352 41.23 0.37 11.85
C TYR A 352 40.72 0.19 13.29
N ARG A 353 41.23 -0.81 14.03
CA ARG A 353 40.91 -0.97 15.47
C ARG A 353 41.32 0.27 16.25
N THR A 354 42.46 0.85 15.92
CA THR A 354 42.94 2.10 16.54
C THR A 354 41.99 3.25 16.25
N LEU A 355 41.56 3.43 14.99
CA LEU A 355 40.58 4.43 14.57
C LEU A 355 39.25 4.28 15.32
N LEU A 356 38.77 3.04 15.52
CA LEU A 356 37.52 2.80 16.25
C LEU A 356 37.57 3.30 17.71
N THR A 357 38.76 3.41 18.31
CA THR A 357 38.91 3.97 19.67
C THR A 357 38.70 5.48 19.72
N TYR A 358 38.89 6.21 18.62
CA TYR A 358 38.70 7.66 18.53
C TYR A 358 37.22 8.06 18.52
N ILE A 359 36.32 7.12 18.20
CA ILE A 359 34.86 7.33 18.11
C ILE A 359 34.26 7.79 19.45
N LYS A 360 34.81 7.34 20.58
CA LYS A 360 34.25 7.63 21.91
C LYS A 360 34.72 8.97 22.49
N THR A 361 35.91 9.43 22.14
CA THR A 361 36.62 10.47 22.93
C THR A 361 37.01 11.71 22.15
N ALA A 362 37.33 11.59 20.85
CA ALA A 362 38.04 12.64 20.12
C ALA A 362 37.19 13.35 19.07
N VAL A 363 36.31 12.61 18.39
CA VAL A 363 35.68 13.08 17.15
C VAL A 363 34.17 13.13 17.29
N THR A 364 33.54 14.14 16.67
CA THR A 364 32.07 14.23 16.63
C THR A 364 31.44 12.97 16.02
N ARG A 365 30.24 12.62 16.50
CA ARG A 365 29.48 11.44 16.04
C ARG A 365 29.20 11.47 14.52
N ASN A 366 29.02 12.66 13.94
CA ASN A 366 28.76 12.82 12.52
C ASN A 366 30.02 12.60 11.66
N ASN A 367 31.17 13.10 12.09
CA ASN A 367 32.43 12.94 11.34
C ASN A 367 32.95 11.49 11.39
N SER A 368 32.78 10.82 12.54
CA SER A 368 33.04 9.39 12.66
C SER A 368 32.10 8.55 11.77
N GLU A 369 30.80 8.85 11.74
CA GLU A 369 29.84 8.16 10.86
C GLU A 369 30.18 8.32 9.36
N LYS A 370 30.46 9.54 8.89
CA LYS A 370 30.88 9.79 7.50
C LYS A 370 32.15 9.03 7.14
N SER A 371 33.13 9.01 8.05
CA SER A 371 34.41 8.35 7.81
C SER A 371 34.30 6.83 7.80
N ILE A 372 33.51 6.23 8.70
CA ILE A 372 33.22 4.80 8.69
C ILE A 372 32.47 4.41 7.41
N ASN A 373 31.44 5.16 7.00
CA ASN A 373 30.72 4.87 5.75
C ASN A 373 31.65 4.97 4.54
N SER A 374 32.48 6.03 4.45
CA SER A 374 33.45 6.17 3.37
C SER A 374 34.46 5.02 3.32
N ILE A 375 34.93 4.51 4.46
CA ILE A 375 35.84 3.37 4.51
C ILE A 375 35.09 2.08 4.13
N LEU A 376 33.88 1.86 4.66
CA LEU A 376 33.07 0.68 4.34
C LEU A 376 32.74 0.61 2.85
N ASP A 377 32.36 1.72 2.23
CA ASP A 377 32.04 1.77 0.81
C ASP A 377 33.32 1.50 -0.03
N TYR A 378 34.48 2.01 0.40
CA TYR A 378 35.77 1.74 -0.26
C TYR A 378 36.23 0.28 -0.11
N VAL A 379 36.08 -0.31 1.07
CA VAL A 379 36.44 -1.71 1.36
C VAL A 379 35.46 -2.67 0.69
N SER A 380 34.19 -2.28 0.52
CA SER A 380 33.18 -3.08 -0.17
C SER A 380 33.46 -3.29 -1.67
N THR A 381 34.34 -2.48 -2.27
CA THR A 381 34.85 -2.73 -3.63
C THR A 381 35.83 -3.92 -3.69
N SER A 382 36.38 -4.36 -2.56
CA SER A 382 37.26 -5.54 -2.50
C SER A 382 36.47 -6.84 -2.73
N LYS A 383 37.12 -7.80 -3.40
CA LYS A 383 36.59 -9.15 -3.59
C LYS A 383 36.90 -10.11 -2.44
N GLN A 384 37.72 -9.71 -1.46
CA GLN A 384 38.11 -10.58 -0.35
C GLN A 384 37.03 -10.58 0.75
N MET A 385 36.23 -11.63 0.72
CA MET A 385 35.01 -11.75 1.51
C MET A 385 35.27 -12.01 3.01
N ASP A 386 36.29 -12.81 3.35
CA ASP A 386 36.64 -13.12 4.74
C ASP A 386 37.14 -11.88 5.51
N LEU A 387 37.89 -11.03 4.80
CA LEU A 387 38.35 -9.75 5.32
C LEU A 387 37.18 -8.82 5.57
N LEU A 388 36.26 -8.72 4.60
CA LEU A 388 35.08 -7.87 4.68
C LEU A 388 34.22 -8.25 5.89
N GLN A 389 33.98 -9.54 6.11
CA GLN A 389 33.26 -10.04 7.28
C GLN A 389 33.97 -9.69 8.60
N THR A 390 35.30 -9.87 8.66
CA THR A 390 36.09 -9.52 9.85
C THR A 390 36.01 -8.02 10.12
N PHE A 391 36.08 -7.20 9.07
CA PHE A 391 35.95 -5.75 9.14
C PHE A 391 34.59 -5.36 9.73
N TYR A 392 33.48 -5.82 9.12
CA TYR A 392 32.12 -5.56 9.61
C TYR A 392 31.91 -6.00 11.06
N ASN A 393 32.39 -7.18 11.46
CA ASN A 393 32.27 -7.66 12.84
C ASN A 393 33.03 -6.78 13.83
N THR A 394 34.25 -6.36 13.50
CA THR A 394 35.01 -5.43 14.35
C THR A 394 34.36 -4.06 14.46
N THR A 395 33.82 -3.53 13.34
CA THR A 395 33.05 -2.28 13.33
C THR A 395 31.81 -2.41 14.23
N LEU A 396 31.04 -3.49 14.10
CA LEU A 396 29.79 -3.68 14.85
C LEU A 396 30.03 -3.79 16.36
N ASN A 397 31.09 -4.48 16.79
CA ASN A 397 31.46 -4.57 18.20
C ASN A 397 31.80 -3.19 18.78
N ALA A 398 32.61 -2.40 18.06
CA ALA A 398 32.95 -1.05 18.50
C ALA A 398 31.74 -0.09 18.50
N LEU A 399 30.83 -0.24 17.54
CA LEU A 399 29.61 0.57 17.47
C LEU A 399 28.59 0.22 18.55
N LYS A 400 28.53 -1.05 18.96
CA LYS A 400 27.70 -1.52 20.09
C LYS A 400 28.18 -0.87 21.39
N ASP A 401 29.49 -0.84 21.61
CA ASP A 401 30.09 -0.17 22.76
C ASP A 401 29.92 1.35 22.75
N ALA A 402 29.83 1.95 21.55
CA ALA A 402 29.62 3.38 21.38
C ALA A 402 28.13 3.81 21.44
N LYS A 403 27.20 2.87 21.66
CA LYS A 403 25.73 3.10 21.69
C LYS A 403 25.19 3.85 20.47
N ASN A 404 25.79 3.65 19.29
CA ASN A 404 25.35 4.31 18.07
C ASN A 404 24.35 3.44 17.29
N GLU A 405 23.08 3.40 17.74
CA GLU A 405 22.04 2.53 17.18
C GLU A 405 21.84 2.68 15.67
N ARG A 406 21.85 3.91 15.15
CA ARG A 406 21.57 4.19 13.73
C ARG A 406 22.64 3.60 12.79
N LEU A 407 23.91 3.84 13.11
CA LEU A 407 25.02 3.34 12.30
C LEU A 407 25.20 1.83 12.48
N TRP A 408 25.00 1.33 13.70
CA TRP A 408 24.98 -0.10 13.98
C TRP A 408 23.94 -0.82 13.11
N PHE A 409 22.69 -0.31 13.08
CA PHE A 409 21.61 -0.86 12.26
C PHE A 409 21.99 -0.91 10.77
N LYS A 410 22.41 0.23 10.18
CA LYS A 410 22.80 0.29 8.76
C LYS A 410 23.94 -0.65 8.40
N THR A 411 24.94 -0.74 9.28
CA THR A 411 26.12 -1.59 9.08
C THR A 411 25.73 -3.07 9.14
N ASN A 412 24.85 -3.43 10.08
CA ASN A 412 24.37 -4.79 10.24
C ASN A 412 23.43 -5.21 9.09
N THR A 413 22.59 -4.29 8.60
CA THR A 413 21.77 -4.49 7.38
C THR A 413 22.65 -4.71 6.14
N LYS A 414 23.75 -3.95 5.97
CA LYS A 414 24.73 -4.17 4.89
C LYS A 414 25.38 -5.55 5.00
N LEU A 415 25.80 -5.95 6.20
CA LEU A 415 26.34 -7.28 6.45
C LEU A 415 25.33 -8.40 6.12
N GLY A 416 24.06 -8.21 6.47
CA GLY A 416 23.00 -9.14 6.09
C GLY A 416 22.83 -9.29 4.58
N LYS A 417 22.93 -8.20 3.80
CA LYS A 417 22.91 -8.27 2.33
C LYS A 417 24.09 -9.07 1.77
N LEU A 418 25.27 -8.92 2.34
CA LEU A 418 26.46 -9.70 1.94
C LEU A 418 26.27 -11.20 2.19
N PHE A 419 25.74 -11.59 3.37
CA PHE A 419 25.43 -12.99 3.63
C PHE A 419 24.34 -13.55 2.71
N LEU A 420 23.39 -12.70 2.30
CA LEU A 420 22.38 -13.07 1.32
C LEU A 420 22.98 -13.36 -0.06
N GLU A 421 23.94 -12.54 -0.51
CA GLU A 421 24.67 -12.75 -1.76
C GLU A 421 25.56 -14.01 -1.72
N GLN A 422 26.13 -14.33 -0.56
CA GLN A 422 26.89 -15.57 -0.34
C GLN A 422 26.02 -16.83 -0.25
N GLY A 423 24.74 -16.68 0.11
CA GLY A 423 23.85 -17.79 0.41
C GLY A 423 24.05 -18.41 1.80
N ASP A 424 24.78 -17.76 2.72
CA ASP A 424 24.88 -18.20 4.11
C ASP A 424 23.65 -17.74 4.90
N TYR A 425 22.60 -18.55 4.84
CA TYR A 425 21.35 -18.24 5.52
C TYR A 425 21.40 -18.41 7.04
N VAL A 426 22.39 -19.14 7.59
CA VAL A 426 22.49 -19.40 9.02
C VAL A 426 23.00 -18.16 9.74
N GLN A 427 24.07 -17.55 9.22
CA GLN A 427 24.60 -16.30 9.76
C GLN A 427 23.61 -15.14 9.54
N LEU A 428 22.95 -15.11 8.38
CA LEU A 428 21.91 -14.12 8.10
C LEU A 428 20.75 -14.21 9.11
N GLN A 429 20.28 -15.41 9.44
CA GLN A 429 19.20 -15.57 10.42
C GLN A 429 19.60 -15.10 11.82
N ARG A 430 20.87 -15.27 12.21
CA ARG A 430 21.40 -14.73 13.49
C ARG A 430 21.36 -13.20 13.49
N ILE A 431 21.81 -12.57 12.42
CA ILE A 431 21.82 -11.10 12.27
C ILE A 431 20.41 -10.54 12.27
N ILE A 432 19.49 -11.16 11.54
CA ILE A 432 18.08 -10.76 11.50
C ILE A 432 17.46 -10.82 12.90
N ARG A 433 17.77 -11.85 13.70
CA ARG A 433 17.30 -11.95 15.07
C ARG A 433 17.81 -10.79 15.93
N GLU A 434 19.10 -10.47 15.84
CA GLU A 434 19.69 -9.32 16.55
C GLU A 434 19.08 -7.98 16.11
N LEU A 435 18.81 -7.81 14.81
CA LEU A 435 18.13 -6.65 14.27
C LEU A 435 16.70 -6.54 14.79
N ARG A 436 15.97 -7.66 14.87
CA ARG A 436 14.59 -7.69 15.36
C ARG A 436 14.51 -7.36 16.85
N GLU A 437 15.41 -7.91 17.66
CA GLU A 437 15.54 -7.58 19.08
C GLU A 437 15.79 -6.07 19.28
N SER A 438 16.57 -5.43 18.40
CA SER A 438 16.83 -3.98 18.46
C SER A 438 15.62 -3.07 18.12
N CYS A 439 14.60 -3.65 17.50
CA CYS A 439 13.37 -2.99 17.09
C CYS A 439 12.16 -3.38 17.95
N GLN A 440 12.33 -4.26 18.93
CA GLN A 440 11.30 -4.62 19.90
C GLN A 440 11.38 -3.70 21.13
N THR A 441 10.21 -3.38 21.71
CA THR A 441 10.12 -2.68 22.99
C THR A 441 10.45 -3.62 24.15
N ASP A 442 10.63 -3.08 25.36
CA ASP A 442 10.90 -3.87 26.58
C ASP A 442 9.79 -4.89 26.91
N GLU A 443 8.60 -4.75 26.32
CA GLU A 443 7.46 -5.66 26.44
C GLU A 443 7.42 -6.73 25.32
N GLY A 444 8.40 -6.73 24.40
CA GLY A 444 8.51 -7.67 23.29
C GLY A 444 7.63 -7.37 22.07
N GLU A 445 6.96 -6.22 22.04
CA GLU A 445 6.17 -5.76 20.90
C GLU A 445 7.01 -4.94 19.91
N ASP A 446 6.66 -4.98 18.62
CA ASP A 446 7.35 -4.23 17.57
C ASP A 446 7.17 -2.70 17.77
N ASP A 447 8.28 -1.96 17.90
CA ASP A 447 8.24 -0.50 18.07
C ASP A 447 7.79 0.19 16.77
N LEU A 448 6.58 0.74 16.77
CA LEU A 448 5.99 1.48 15.65
C LEU A 448 6.82 2.72 15.26
N LYS A 449 7.61 3.31 16.17
CA LYS A 449 8.51 4.44 15.87
C LYS A 449 9.70 4.02 14.99
N LYS A 450 10.11 2.74 15.08
CA LYS A 450 11.15 2.12 14.25
C LYS A 450 10.58 1.41 13.02
N GLY A 451 9.35 1.72 12.61
CA GLY A 451 8.65 1.03 11.51
C GLY A 451 9.42 0.99 10.17
N THR A 452 10.18 2.04 9.82
CA THR A 452 11.00 2.03 8.59
C THR A 452 12.14 1.00 8.66
N GLN A 453 12.80 0.90 9.82
CA GLN A 453 13.85 -0.09 10.07
C GLN A 453 13.26 -1.51 10.07
N LEU A 454 12.08 -1.69 10.66
CA LEU A 454 11.41 -2.98 10.69
C LEU A 454 11.02 -3.47 9.28
N LEU A 455 10.60 -2.57 8.38
CA LEU A 455 10.36 -2.93 6.98
C LEU A 455 11.64 -3.33 6.23
N GLU A 456 12.80 -2.73 6.55
CA GLU A 456 14.09 -3.20 6.03
C GLU A 456 14.42 -4.63 6.48
N ILE A 457 14.16 -4.95 7.75
CA ILE A 457 14.35 -6.31 8.29
C ILE A 457 13.43 -7.29 7.55
N TYR A 458 12.14 -6.95 7.42
CA TYR A 458 11.19 -7.81 6.70
C TYR A 458 11.59 -8.02 5.24
N ALA A 459 12.11 -7.00 4.55
CA ALA A 459 12.60 -7.17 3.19
C ALA A 459 13.81 -8.10 3.10
N LEU A 460 14.72 -8.10 4.08
CA LEU A 460 15.82 -9.07 4.16
C LEU A 460 15.33 -10.49 4.44
N GLU A 461 14.41 -10.65 5.41
CA GLU A 461 13.79 -11.94 5.71
C GLU A 461 13.04 -12.52 4.50
N ILE A 462 12.30 -11.68 3.79
CA ILE A 462 11.57 -12.07 2.58
C ILE A 462 12.54 -12.56 1.50
N GLN A 463 13.64 -11.85 1.24
CA GLN A 463 14.63 -12.29 0.25
C GLN A 463 15.28 -13.63 0.65
N MET A 464 15.62 -13.80 1.93
CA MET A 464 16.15 -15.06 2.47
C MET A 464 15.17 -16.22 2.27
N TYR A 465 13.91 -16.06 2.71
CA TYR A 465 12.92 -17.14 2.60
C TYR A 465 12.45 -17.39 1.18
N THR A 466 12.56 -16.40 0.28
CA THR A 466 12.34 -16.56 -1.16
C THR A 466 13.38 -17.50 -1.74
N ALA A 467 14.66 -17.32 -1.39
CA ALA A 467 15.73 -18.23 -1.82
C ALA A 467 15.56 -19.66 -1.25
N GLN A 468 15.08 -19.77 0.00
CA GLN A 468 14.76 -21.07 0.64
C GLN A 468 13.42 -21.69 0.17
N LYS A 469 12.64 -21.01 -0.67
CA LYS A 469 11.30 -21.42 -1.12
C LYS A 469 10.31 -21.71 0.03
N ASN A 470 10.42 -21.03 1.17
CA ASN A 470 9.54 -21.24 2.33
C ASN A 470 8.28 -20.36 2.29
N ASN A 471 7.26 -20.81 1.57
CA ASN A 471 6.02 -20.06 1.34
C ASN A 471 5.22 -19.74 2.61
N LYS A 472 5.22 -20.64 3.61
CA LYS A 472 4.44 -20.44 4.85
C LYS A 472 4.95 -19.23 5.64
N LYS A 473 6.26 -19.09 5.77
CA LYS A 473 6.88 -17.96 6.44
C LYS A 473 6.73 -16.66 5.64
N LEU A 474 6.89 -16.72 4.32
CA LEU A 474 6.68 -15.54 3.44
C LEU A 474 5.28 -14.93 3.61
N LYS A 475 4.24 -15.78 3.70
CA LYS A 475 2.86 -15.31 3.94
C LYS A 475 2.73 -14.57 5.27
N ALA A 476 3.27 -15.14 6.35
CA ALA A 476 3.24 -14.50 7.66
C ALA A 476 3.98 -13.16 7.67
N LEU A 477 5.16 -13.10 7.04
CA LEU A 477 5.96 -11.87 6.95
C LEU A 477 5.27 -10.79 6.12
N TYR A 478 4.65 -11.16 5.00
CA TYR A 478 3.89 -10.22 4.18
C TYR A 478 2.71 -9.64 4.97
N GLU A 479 1.94 -10.49 5.66
CA GLU A 479 0.83 -10.05 6.51
C GLU A 479 1.30 -9.18 7.69
N GLN A 480 2.49 -9.42 8.26
CA GLN A 480 3.10 -8.58 9.29
C GLN A 480 3.51 -7.22 8.72
N SER A 481 4.13 -7.19 7.55
CA SER A 481 4.56 -5.95 6.89
C SER A 481 3.38 -5.00 6.61
N LEU A 482 2.21 -5.52 6.23
CA LEU A 482 0.99 -4.73 6.01
C LEU A 482 0.42 -4.06 7.28
N GLN A 483 0.81 -4.50 8.48
CA GLN A 483 0.39 -3.86 9.73
C GLN A 483 1.17 -2.56 10.00
N ILE A 484 2.33 -2.38 9.38
CA ILE A 484 3.19 -1.21 9.56
C ILE A 484 2.76 -0.13 8.57
N LYS A 485 1.92 0.80 9.04
CA LYS A 485 1.32 1.87 8.22
C LYS A 485 1.84 3.26 8.54
N SER A 486 2.53 3.42 9.67
CA SER A 486 3.04 4.71 10.15
C SER A 486 4.44 5.06 9.62
N ALA A 487 5.03 4.20 8.79
CA ALA A 487 6.37 4.37 8.26
C ALA A 487 6.30 4.74 6.77
N ILE A 488 7.16 5.67 6.33
CA ILE A 488 7.41 5.95 4.91
C ILE A 488 8.69 5.17 4.54
N PRO A 489 8.57 3.96 3.97
CA PRO A 489 9.74 3.19 3.55
C PRO A 489 10.29 3.72 2.23
N HIS A 490 11.56 3.40 1.97
CA HIS A 490 12.16 3.63 0.66
C HIS A 490 11.43 2.81 -0.42
N PRO A 491 11.15 3.37 -1.62
CA PRO A 491 10.42 2.67 -2.69
C PRO A 491 10.96 1.28 -2.99
N MET A 492 12.29 1.13 -3.07
CA MET A 492 12.94 -0.18 -3.26
C MET A 492 12.52 -1.26 -2.24
N ILE A 493 12.39 -0.92 -0.96
CA ILE A 493 12.01 -1.86 0.11
C ILE A 493 10.55 -2.28 -0.07
N MET A 494 9.68 -1.29 -0.32
CA MET A 494 8.26 -1.54 -0.57
C MET A 494 8.06 -2.39 -1.82
N GLY A 495 8.83 -2.15 -2.88
CA GLY A 495 8.84 -2.96 -4.10
C GLY A 495 9.13 -4.43 -3.84
N ILE A 496 10.14 -4.74 -3.01
CA ILE A 496 10.50 -6.12 -2.65
C ILE A 496 9.38 -6.82 -1.87
N ILE A 497 8.78 -6.11 -0.91
CA ILE A 497 7.70 -6.65 -0.08
C ILE A 497 6.46 -6.94 -0.94
N ARG A 498 6.08 -5.99 -1.80
CA ARG A 498 4.93 -6.10 -2.71
C ARG A 498 5.14 -7.17 -3.78
N GLU A 499 6.34 -7.29 -4.34
CA GLU A 499 6.67 -8.37 -5.28
C GLU A 499 6.47 -9.75 -4.65
N CYS A 500 6.87 -9.93 -3.38
CA CYS A 500 6.62 -11.16 -2.63
C CYS A 500 5.13 -11.40 -2.39
N GLY A 501 4.38 -10.35 -2.04
CA GLY A 501 2.92 -10.41 -1.91
C GLY A 501 2.24 -10.86 -3.21
N GLY A 502 2.65 -10.31 -4.35
CA GLY A 502 2.18 -10.70 -5.68
C GLY A 502 2.45 -12.16 -6.00
N LYS A 503 3.68 -12.64 -5.77
CA LYS A 503 4.08 -14.04 -5.98
C LYS A 503 3.27 -15.00 -5.10
N MET A 504 3.03 -14.62 -3.85
CA MET A 504 2.22 -15.40 -2.92
C MET A 504 0.76 -15.47 -3.38
N HIS A 505 0.13 -14.34 -3.69
CA HIS A 505 -1.28 -14.30 -4.13
C HIS A 505 -1.50 -15.12 -5.41
N LEU A 506 -0.55 -15.08 -6.35
CA LEU A 506 -0.64 -15.81 -7.61
C LEU A 506 -0.61 -17.33 -7.37
N ARG A 507 0.21 -17.82 -6.42
CA ARG A 507 0.22 -19.24 -6.00
C ARG A 507 -1.06 -19.68 -5.29
N VAL A 508 -1.77 -18.76 -4.63
CA VAL A 508 -3.06 -19.03 -3.97
C VAL A 508 -4.22 -19.00 -4.98
N GLY A 509 -4.01 -18.46 -6.18
CA GLY A 509 -5.05 -18.24 -7.19
C GLY A 509 -5.80 -16.91 -7.04
N GLU A 510 -5.34 -16.01 -6.16
CA GLU A 510 -5.91 -14.66 -5.99
C GLU A 510 -5.33 -13.69 -7.04
N TYR A 511 -5.60 -13.93 -8.32
CA TYR A 511 -4.97 -13.21 -9.44
C TYR A 511 -5.20 -11.69 -9.42
N GLN A 512 -6.38 -11.23 -8.98
CA GLN A 512 -6.67 -9.79 -8.92
C GLN A 512 -5.83 -9.05 -7.87
N ARG A 513 -5.58 -9.68 -6.73
CA ARG A 513 -4.72 -9.10 -5.68
C ARG A 513 -3.24 -9.21 -6.04
N ALA A 514 -2.86 -10.29 -6.73
CA ALA A 514 -1.54 -10.42 -7.31
C ALA A 514 -1.27 -9.29 -8.31
N HIS A 515 -2.23 -8.99 -9.18
CA HIS A 515 -2.14 -7.88 -10.13
C HIS A 515 -1.92 -6.53 -9.42
N THR A 516 -2.70 -6.21 -8.38
CA THR A 516 -2.53 -4.95 -7.63
C THR A 516 -1.16 -4.87 -6.95
N ASP A 517 -0.71 -5.96 -6.32
CA ASP A 517 0.59 -5.99 -5.64
C ASP A 517 1.76 -5.88 -6.64
N PHE A 518 1.71 -6.55 -7.79
CA PHE A 518 2.74 -6.41 -8.82
C PHE A 518 2.74 -5.03 -9.46
N PHE A 519 1.59 -4.39 -9.61
CA PHE A 519 1.51 -3.03 -10.15
C PHE A 519 2.11 -2.01 -9.18
N GLU A 520 1.79 -2.11 -7.89
CA GLU A 520 2.43 -1.30 -6.85
C GLU A 520 3.94 -1.58 -6.77
N ALA A 521 4.36 -2.84 -6.85
CA ALA A 521 5.78 -3.20 -6.86
C ALA A 521 6.51 -2.59 -8.06
N PHE A 522 5.91 -2.64 -9.25
CA PHE A 522 6.46 -2.05 -10.47
C PHE A 522 6.66 -0.54 -10.32
N LYS A 523 5.65 0.21 -9.82
CA LYS A 523 5.77 1.65 -9.58
C LYS A 523 6.93 1.98 -8.65
N ASN A 524 7.01 1.26 -7.53
CA ASN A 524 8.10 1.43 -6.56
C ASN A 524 9.48 1.12 -7.16
N TYR A 525 9.58 0.10 -8.04
CA TYR A 525 10.83 -0.21 -8.72
C TYR A 525 11.20 0.82 -9.79
N ASP A 526 10.22 1.36 -10.49
CA ASP A 526 10.39 2.40 -11.50
C ASP A 526 10.89 3.70 -10.88
N GLU A 527 10.26 4.15 -9.79
CA GLU A 527 10.70 5.29 -8.99
C GLU A 527 12.13 5.12 -8.43
N SER A 528 12.51 3.88 -8.11
CA SER A 528 13.86 3.56 -7.61
C SER A 528 14.92 3.38 -8.71
N GLY A 529 14.54 3.36 -10.00
CA GLY A 529 15.44 3.08 -11.12
C GLY A 529 16.05 1.67 -11.12
N SER A 530 15.45 0.70 -10.42
CA SER A 530 16.00 -0.65 -10.27
C SER A 530 15.86 -1.49 -11.55
N PRO A 531 16.85 -2.30 -11.93
CA PRO A 531 16.73 -3.22 -13.07
C PRO A 531 15.66 -4.29 -12.85
N ARG A 532 15.24 -4.54 -11.60
CA ARG A 532 14.16 -5.50 -11.29
C ARG A 532 12.79 -5.06 -11.81
N ARG A 533 12.62 -3.80 -12.25
CA ARG A 533 11.36 -3.33 -12.85
C ARG A 533 10.94 -4.15 -14.07
N THR A 534 11.89 -4.57 -14.92
CA THR A 534 11.59 -5.36 -16.12
C THR A 534 11.07 -6.74 -15.74
N GLN A 535 11.70 -7.38 -14.75
CA GLN A 535 11.24 -8.66 -14.22
C GLN A 535 9.85 -8.53 -13.57
N CYS A 536 9.62 -7.50 -12.76
CA CYS A 536 8.32 -7.25 -12.13
C CYS A 536 7.23 -6.98 -13.17
N LEU A 537 7.55 -6.30 -14.27
CA LEU A 537 6.62 -6.05 -15.37
C LEU A 537 6.20 -7.36 -16.05
N LYS A 538 7.11 -8.35 -16.22
CA LYS A 538 6.75 -9.69 -16.71
C LYS A 538 5.73 -10.36 -15.78
N TYR A 539 5.89 -10.26 -14.46
CA TYR A 539 4.93 -10.82 -13.49
C TYR A 539 3.58 -10.12 -13.50
N LEU A 540 3.58 -8.79 -13.64
CA LEU A 540 2.35 -8.01 -13.76
C LEU A 540 1.52 -8.46 -14.97
N VAL A 541 2.19 -8.62 -16.12
CA VAL A 541 1.52 -9.06 -17.34
C VAL A 541 1.00 -10.49 -17.22
N LEU A 542 1.77 -11.39 -16.60
CA LEU A 542 1.33 -12.75 -16.29
C LEU A 542 0.06 -12.74 -15.42
N ALA A 543 0.05 -11.94 -14.34
CA ALA A 543 -1.09 -11.81 -13.45
C ALA A 543 -2.33 -11.24 -14.16
N SER A 544 -2.15 -10.29 -15.08
CA SER A 544 -3.23 -9.71 -15.90
C SER A 544 -3.86 -10.74 -16.85
N MET A 545 -3.04 -11.60 -17.47
CA MET A 545 -3.53 -12.67 -18.33
C MET A 545 -4.30 -13.74 -17.52
N LEU A 546 -3.77 -14.12 -16.35
CA LEU A 546 -4.40 -15.09 -15.45
C LEU A 546 -5.71 -14.60 -14.83
N SER A 547 -5.82 -13.30 -14.54
CA SER A 547 -7.07 -12.70 -14.02
C SER A 547 -8.21 -12.68 -15.05
N LYS A 548 -7.97 -13.17 -16.29
CA LYS A 548 -8.90 -13.11 -17.43
C LYS A 548 -9.37 -11.68 -17.74
N SER A 549 -8.61 -10.68 -17.29
CA SER A 549 -8.92 -9.27 -17.53
C SER A 549 -8.63 -8.92 -18.99
N GLY A 550 -9.56 -8.20 -19.63
CA GLY A 550 -9.36 -7.67 -20.98
C GLY A 550 -8.52 -6.38 -21.02
N ILE A 551 -8.05 -5.92 -19.85
CA ILE A 551 -7.29 -4.66 -19.71
C ILE A 551 -5.86 -4.94 -20.13
N ASN A 552 -5.35 -4.19 -21.11
CA ASN A 552 -3.96 -4.31 -21.49
C ASN A 552 -3.07 -3.66 -20.41
N PRO A 553 -2.15 -4.41 -19.79
CA PRO A 553 -1.25 -3.84 -18.78
C PRO A 553 -0.42 -2.67 -19.33
N PHE A 554 -0.15 -2.64 -20.66
CA PHE A 554 0.63 -1.62 -21.36
C PHE A 554 -0.14 -0.34 -21.73
N ASP A 555 -1.44 -0.26 -21.44
CA ASP A 555 -2.23 0.97 -21.69
C ASP A 555 -2.04 2.01 -20.58
N SER A 556 -1.45 1.60 -19.45
CA SER A 556 -1.13 2.50 -18.35
C SER A 556 0.05 3.43 -18.73
N PRO A 557 0.02 4.72 -18.35
CA PRO A 557 1.06 5.68 -18.72
C PRO A 557 2.45 5.27 -18.22
N GLU A 558 2.52 4.52 -17.13
CA GLU A 558 3.77 4.05 -16.51
C GLU A 558 4.42 2.88 -17.28
N THR A 559 3.64 2.06 -17.98
CA THR A 559 4.15 0.85 -18.66
C THR A 559 4.28 1.01 -20.17
N LYS A 560 3.57 1.98 -20.75
CA LYS A 560 3.58 2.29 -22.19
C LYS A 560 4.99 2.52 -22.77
N PRO A 561 5.94 3.20 -22.09
CA PRO A 561 7.30 3.39 -22.60
C PRO A 561 8.06 2.06 -22.78
N TYR A 562 7.74 1.07 -21.96
CA TYR A 562 8.45 -0.22 -21.91
C TYR A 562 8.02 -1.20 -23.00
N LYS A 563 7.01 -0.86 -23.81
CA LYS A 563 6.47 -1.73 -24.86
C LYS A 563 7.50 -2.11 -25.93
N MET A 564 8.47 -1.24 -26.18
CA MET A 564 9.51 -1.44 -27.21
C MET A 564 10.80 -2.03 -26.66
N ASP A 565 10.87 -2.31 -25.34
CA ASP A 565 12.05 -2.92 -24.72
C ASP A 565 12.22 -4.37 -25.21
N PRO A 566 13.40 -4.77 -25.76
CA PRO A 566 13.65 -6.13 -26.23
C PRO A 566 13.34 -7.24 -25.21
N GLN A 567 13.48 -6.96 -23.91
CA GLN A 567 13.16 -7.92 -22.85
C GLN A 567 11.66 -8.09 -22.59
N ILE A 568 10.84 -7.12 -23.03
CA ILE A 568 9.40 -7.02 -22.75
C ILE A 568 8.56 -7.27 -24.00
N VAL A 569 9.08 -6.99 -25.20
CA VAL A 569 8.39 -7.23 -26.48
C VAL A 569 7.81 -8.64 -26.56
N ALA A 570 8.54 -9.63 -26.05
CA ALA A 570 8.08 -11.02 -25.98
C ALA A 570 6.74 -11.18 -25.23
N VAL A 571 6.68 -10.55 -24.06
CA VAL A 571 5.51 -10.59 -23.18
C VAL A 571 4.38 -9.72 -23.75
N THR A 572 4.69 -8.60 -24.38
CA THR A 572 3.69 -7.80 -25.12
C THR A 572 3.04 -8.61 -26.25
N SER A 573 3.84 -9.33 -27.04
CA SER A 573 3.33 -10.20 -28.10
C SER A 573 2.44 -11.31 -27.53
N LEU A 574 2.80 -11.91 -26.39
CA LEU A 574 1.95 -12.89 -25.71
C LEU A 574 0.59 -12.30 -25.29
N VAL A 575 0.56 -11.09 -24.73
CA VAL A 575 -0.72 -10.42 -24.38
C VAL A 575 -1.58 -10.21 -25.62
N THR A 576 -0.99 -9.76 -26.73
CA THR A 576 -1.76 -9.56 -27.97
C THR A 576 -2.33 -10.86 -28.53
N ALA A 577 -1.56 -11.96 -28.46
CA ALA A 577 -2.04 -13.28 -28.85
C ALA A 577 -3.16 -13.79 -27.90
N TYR A 578 -3.03 -13.53 -26.59
CA TYR A 578 -4.04 -13.85 -25.59
C TYR A 578 -5.36 -13.10 -25.85
N GLN A 579 -5.31 -11.78 -26.04
CA GLN A 579 -6.49 -10.95 -26.34
C GLN A 579 -7.18 -11.36 -27.64
N ASN A 580 -6.41 -11.72 -28.67
CA ASN A 580 -6.94 -12.20 -29.94
C ASN A 580 -7.44 -13.65 -29.89
N ASN A 581 -7.26 -14.35 -28.75
CA ASN A 581 -7.56 -15.77 -28.60
C ASN A 581 -6.86 -16.65 -29.65
N ASP A 582 -5.62 -16.31 -30.00
CA ASP A 582 -4.80 -17.04 -30.99
C ASP A 582 -3.85 -18.02 -30.32
N VAL A 583 -4.28 -19.28 -30.17
CA VAL A 583 -3.49 -20.37 -29.57
C VAL A 583 -2.22 -20.64 -30.36
N LYS A 584 -2.29 -20.65 -31.69
CA LYS A 584 -1.15 -20.98 -32.56
C LYS A 584 -0.10 -19.87 -32.53
N GLY A 585 -0.55 -18.61 -32.54
CA GLY A 585 0.30 -17.45 -32.34
C GLY A 585 1.00 -17.50 -30.97
N PHE A 586 0.26 -17.83 -29.92
CA PHE A 586 0.78 -17.92 -28.55
C PHE A 586 1.85 -19.01 -28.41
N GLU A 587 1.60 -20.22 -28.93
CA GLU A 587 2.56 -21.33 -28.90
C GLU A 587 3.81 -21.07 -29.74
N ARG A 588 3.66 -20.41 -30.89
CA ARG A 588 4.81 -19.99 -31.72
C ARG A 588 5.71 -19.02 -30.96
N ILE A 589 5.14 -18.01 -30.31
CA ILE A 589 5.90 -17.03 -29.52
C ILE A 589 6.63 -17.73 -28.36
N LEU A 590 5.98 -18.66 -27.67
CA LEU A 590 6.62 -19.46 -26.61
C LEU A 590 7.78 -20.33 -27.12
N ARG A 591 7.70 -20.85 -28.35
CA ARG A 591 8.76 -21.64 -28.96
C ARG A 591 9.94 -20.78 -29.40
N GLU A 592 9.66 -19.64 -30.04
CA GLU A 592 10.69 -18.72 -30.57
C GLU A 592 11.42 -17.95 -29.46
N GLN A 593 10.73 -17.55 -28.40
CA GLN A 593 11.28 -16.73 -27.31
C GLN A 593 11.41 -17.49 -25.98
N ARG A 594 11.61 -18.82 -26.09
CA ARG A 594 11.69 -19.72 -24.94
C ARG A 594 12.71 -19.26 -23.89
N GLU A 595 13.90 -18.81 -24.30
CA GLU A 595 14.95 -18.39 -23.35
C GLU A 595 14.58 -17.15 -22.53
N SER A 596 13.85 -16.18 -23.11
CA SER A 596 13.48 -14.93 -22.43
C SER A 596 12.34 -15.11 -21.41
N ILE A 597 11.46 -16.09 -21.66
CA ILE A 597 10.25 -16.33 -20.86
C ILE A 597 10.47 -17.49 -19.87
N MET A 598 11.08 -18.59 -20.32
CA MET A 598 11.27 -19.80 -19.50
C MET A 598 12.52 -19.74 -18.63
N SER A 599 13.36 -18.71 -18.72
CA SER A 599 14.49 -18.53 -17.79
C SER A 599 14.03 -18.27 -16.35
N ASP A 600 12.84 -17.71 -16.17
CA ASP A 600 12.26 -17.50 -14.84
C ASP A 600 11.42 -18.71 -14.41
N ASP A 601 11.85 -19.36 -13.33
CA ASP A 601 11.16 -20.52 -12.74
C ASP A 601 9.72 -20.18 -12.32
N PHE A 602 9.46 -18.95 -11.87
CA PHE A 602 8.12 -18.55 -11.41
C PHE A 602 7.14 -18.41 -12.58
N ILE A 603 7.59 -17.90 -13.73
CA ILE A 603 6.73 -17.79 -14.92
C ILE A 603 6.43 -19.18 -15.48
N ARG A 604 7.42 -20.08 -15.45
CA ARG A 604 7.28 -21.47 -15.93
C ARG A 604 6.20 -22.24 -15.18
N GLU A 605 6.09 -22.06 -13.86
CA GLU A 605 5.06 -22.70 -13.03
C GLU A 605 3.63 -22.37 -13.47
N HIS A 606 3.39 -21.19 -14.06
CA HIS A 606 2.05 -20.70 -14.39
C HIS A 606 1.72 -20.65 -15.89
N ILE A 607 2.69 -20.97 -16.76
CA ILE A 607 2.48 -20.91 -18.21
C ILE A 607 1.46 -21.97 -18.69
N GLU A 608 1.41 -23.12 -18.01
CA GLU A 608 0.47 -24.20 -18.30
C GLU A 608 -0.97 -23.77 -18.00
N ASP A 609 -1.19 -23.05 -16.90
CA ASP A 609 -2.48 -22.47 -16.55
C ASP A 609 -2.97 -21.47 -17.60
N LEU A 610 -2.06 -20.65 -18.16
CA LEU A 610 -2.41 -19.74 -19.26
C LEU A 610 -2.82 -20.50 -20.52
N LEU A 611 -2.06 -21.52 -20.92
CA LEU A 611 -2.38 -22.33 -22.09
C LEU A 611 -3.74 -22.99 -21.92
N HIS A 612 -4.03 -23.56 -20.74
CA HIS A 612 -5.33 -24.11 -20.42
C HIS A 612 -6.44 -23.05 -20.57
N ASN A 613 -6.26 -21.85 -20.01
CA ASN A 613 -7.24 -20.76 -20.11
C ASN A 613 -7.53 -20.31 -21.55
N ILE A 614 -6.52 -20.13 -22.39
CA ILE A 614 -6.72 -19.74 -23.81
C ILE A 614 -7.46 -20.85 -24.55
N ARG A 615 -7.03 -22.10 -24.37
CA ARG A 615 -7.65 -23.28 -25.01
C ARG A 615 -9.13 -23.38 -24.62
N THR A 616 -9.46 -23.16 -23.35
CA THR A 616 -10.85 -23.12 -22.87
C THR A 616 -11.66 -21.99 -23.52
N GLN A 617 -11.11 -20.78 -23.65
CA GLN A 617 -11.82 -19.67 -24.31
C GLN A 617 -12.07 -19.93 -25.80
N VAL A 618 -11.06 -20.43 -26.52
CA VAL A 618 -11.20 -20.80 -27.94
C VAL A 618 -12.19 -21.95 -28.11
N LEU A 619 -12.16 -22.94 -27.21
CA LEU A 619 -13.10 -24.04 -27.20
C LEU A 619 -14.55 -23.56 -27.02
N VAL A 620 -14.82 -22.71 -26.03
CA VAL A 620 -16.18 -22.15 -25.81
C VAL A 620 -16.67 -21.39 -27.05
N LYS A 621 -15.80 -20.59 -27.68
CA LYS A 621 -16.15 -19.85 -28.91
C LYS A 621 -16.40 -20.79 -30.10
N LEU A 622 -15.61 -21.85 -30.22
CA LEU A 622 -15.75 -22.87 -31.26
C LEU A 622 -17.05 -23.66 -31.13
N LEU A 623 -17.51 -23.91 -29.90
CA LEU A 623 -18.69 -24.73 -29.60
C LEU A 623 -20.03 -24.00 -29.84
N ARG A 624 -20.07 -22.66 -29.73
CA ARG A 624 -21.30 -21.86 -29.85
C ARG A 624 -22.24 -22.20 -31.03
N PRO A 625 -21.77 -22.38 -32.28
CA PRO A 625 -22.66 -22.64 -33.41
C PRO A 625 -23.10 -24.11 -33.54
N TYR A 626 -22.56 -25.02 -32.72
CA TYR A 626 -22.83 -26.45 -32.84
C TYR A 626 -23.76 -26.94 -31.73
N THR A 627 -24.56 -27.95 -32.03
CA THR A 627 -25.31 -28.74 -31.03
C THR A 627 -24.68 -30.11 -30.81
N ARG A 628 -24.05 -30.66 -31.84
CA ARG A 628 -23.27 -31.90 -31.81
C ARG A 628 -21.98 -31.69 -32.59
N ILE A 629 -20.86 -32.05 -32.01
CA ILE A 629 -19.54 -31.85 -32.62
C ILE A 629 -18.64 -33.05 -32.35
N ARG A 630 -17.87 -33.47 -33.35
CA ARG A 630 -16.95 -34.61 -33.23
C ARG A 630 -15.67 -34.19 -32.51
N LEU A 631 -15.20 -35.01 -31.56
CA LEU A 631 -13.94 -34.78 -30.85
C LEU A 631 -12.72 -34.66 -31.80
N PRO A 632 -12.57 -35.51 -32.84
CA PRO A 632 -11.51 -35.35 -33.84
C PRO A 632 -11.50 -34.00 -34.57
N PHE A 633 -12.67 -33.35 -34.73
CA PHE A 633 -12.75 -32.03 -35.33
C PHE A 633 -12.20 -30.95 -34.38
N ILE A 634 -12.54 -31.04 -33.09
CA ILE A 634 -12.00 -30.14 -32.06
C ILE A 634 -10.49 -30.32 -31.93
N SER A 635 -10.00 -31.56 -31.93
CA SER A 635 -8.57 -31.91 -31.89
C SER A 635 -7.78 -31.24 -33.00
N ARG A 636 -8.24 -31.30 -34.26
CA ARG A 636 -7.58 -30.62 -35.39
C ARG A 636 -7.61 -29.10 -35.29
N GLN A 637 -8.66 -28.54 -34.70
CA GLN A 637 -8.82 -27.10 -34.59
C GLN A 637 -7.94 -26.49 -33.47
N LEU A 638 -7.80 -27.21 -32.36
CA LEU A 638 -6.97 -26.81 -31.21
C LEU A 638 -5.51 -27.30 -31.30
N ASP A 639 -5.20 -28.18 -32.26
CA ASP A 639 -3.88 -28.82 -32.40
C ASP A 639 -3.48 -29.65 -31.15
N LEU A 640 -4.44 -30.41 -30.62
CA LEU A 640 -4.29 -31.23 -29.42
C LEU A 640 -4.61 -32.69 -29.68
N GLU A 641 -4.01 -33.60 -28.91
CA GLU A 641 -4.34 -35.01 -28.99
C GLU A 641 -5.80 -35.25 -28.52
N PRO A 642 -6.56 -36.18 -29.11
CA PRO A 642 -7.97 -36.41 -28.72
C PRO A 642 -8.17 -36.67 -27.23
N ARG A 643 -7.20 -37.31 -26.56
CA ARG A 643 -7.20 -37.55 -25.11
C ARG A 643 -7.12 -36.26 -24.28
N GLU A 644 -6.29 -35.32 -24.70
CA GLU A 644 -6.15 -34.02 -24.03
C GLU A 644 -7.40 -33.16 -24.24
N VAL A 645 -8.01 -33.23 -25.43
CA VAL A 645 -9.29 -32.57 -25.72
C VAL A 645 -10.41 -33.13 -24.84
N GLU A 646 -10.45 -34.45 -24.66
CA GLU A 646 -11.42 -35.08 -23.77
C GLU A 646 -11.21 -34.63 -22.32
N ALA A 647 -9.98 -34.65 -21.81
CA ALA A 647 -9.67 -34.17 -20.47
C ALA A 647 -10.06 -32.69 -20.27
N LEU A 648 -9.77 -31.84 -21.26
CA LEU A 648 -10.16 -30.43 -21.27
C LEU A 648 -11.68 -30.25 -21.24
N LEU A 649 -12.41 -31.03 -22.04
CA LEU A 649 -13.88 -31.01 -22.06
C LEU A 649 -14.47 -31.49 -20.73
N VAL A 650 -13.91 -32.53 -20.12
CA VAL A 650 -14.33 -33.02 -18.81
C VAL A 650 -14.16 -31.93 -17.74
N ALA A 651 -12.99 -31.29 -17.69
CA ALA A 651 -12.74 -30.18 -16.77
C ALA A 651 -13.74 -29.04 -16.99
N CYS A 652 -13.97 -28.63 -18.24
CA CYS A 652 -14.90 -27.55 -18.57
C CYS A 652 -16.37 -27.87 -18.22
N ILE A 653 -16.79 -29.14 -18.33
CA ILE A 653 -18.14 -29.59 -17.96
C ILE A 653 -18.29 -29.60 -16.43
N LEU A 654 -17.29 -30.10 -15.70
CA LEU A 654 -17.29 -30.10 -14.23
C LEU A 654 -17.29 -28.68 -13.66
N ASP A 655 -16.54 -27.77 -14.27
CA ASP A 655 -16.50 -26.35 -13.90
C ASP A 655 -17.80 -25.60 -14.31
N GLY A 656 -18.74 -26.26 -15.00
CA GLY A 656 -19.99 -25.67 -15.44
C GLY A 656 -19.85 -24.64 -16.57
N THR A 657 -18.65 -24.48 -17.14
CA THR A 657 -18.40 -23.55 -18.26
C THR A 657 -19.02 -24.02 -19.58
N ILE A 658 -19.11 -25.33 -19.77
CA ILE A 658 -19.74 -25.97 -20.93
C ILE A 658 -20.88 -26.86 -20.45
N ALA A 659 -22.10 -26.55 -20.88
CA ALA A 659 -23.27 -27.40 -20.64
C ALA A 659 -23.37 -28.47 -21.74
N GLY A 660 -22.91 -29.68 -21.45
CA GLY A 660 -22.97 -30.78 -22.40
C GLY A 660 -22.55 -32.12 -21.81
N ARG A 661 -22.64 -33.15 -22.64
CA ARG A 661 -22.22 -34.52 -22.33
C ARG A 661 -21.33 -35.07 -23.44
N ILE A 662 -20.32 -35.84 -23.04
CA ILE A 662 -19.39 -36.49 -23.96
C ILE A 662 -19.90 -37.91 -24.21
N ASP A 663 -20.14 -38.24 -25.47
CA ASP A 663 -20.37 -39.62 -25.92
C ASP A 663 -19.03 -40.20 -26.38
N GLN A 664 -18.39 -40.97 -25.50
CA GLN A 664 -17.06 -41.52 -25.75
C GLN A 664 -17.08 -42.63 -26.82
N ALA A 665 -18.19 -43.37 -26.96
CA ALA A 665 -18.30 -44.43 -27.96
C ALA A 665 -18.47 -43.87 -29.38
N ALA A 666 -19.20 -42.75 -29.52
CA ALA A 666 -19.39 -42.08 -30.79
C ALA A 666 -18.32 -40.99 -31.07
N GLU A 667 -17.43 -40.70 -30.12
CA GLU A 667 -16.48 -39.58 -30.14
C GLU A 667 -17.16 -38.23 -30.46
N VAL A 668 -18.31 -37.97 -29.85
CA VAL A 668 -19.11 -36.76 -30.09
C VAL A 668 -19.44 -36.05 -28.78
N LEU A 669 -19.23 -34.74 -28.74
CA LEU A 669 -19.76 -33.87 -27.71
C LEU A 669 -21.19 -33.46 -28.10
N ILE A 670 -22.14 -33.70 -27.19
CA ILE A 670 -23.53 -33.31 -27.32
C ILE A 670 -23.77 -32.15 -26.35
N LEU A 671 -24.01 -30.96 -26.89
CA LEU A 671 -24.29 -29.78 -26.09
C LEU A 671 -25.76 -29.78 -25.67
N SER A 672 -26.00 -29.43 -24.41
CA SER A 672 -27.36 -29.26 -23.90
C SER A 672 -27.92 -27.95 -24.47
N PRO A 673 -29.21 -27.91 -24.87
CA PRO A 673 -29.83 -26.66 -25.29
C PRO A 673 -29.78 -25.63 -24.15
N PRO A 674 -29.61 -24.33 -24.46
CA PRO A 674 -29.41 -23.27 -23.45
C PRO A 674 -30.61 -23.03 -22.54
N ASN A 675 -31.79 -23.51 -22.90
CA ASN A 675 -32.95 -23.51 -22.03
C ASN A 675 -33.09 -24.91 -21.42
N PRO A 676 -33.11 -25.05 -20.07
CA PRO A 676 -33.72 -26.22 -19.48
C PRO A 676 -35.12 -26.32 -20.09
N SER A 677 -35.52 -27.52 -20.46
CA SER A 677 -36.89 -27.73 -20.89
C SER A 677 -37.81 -27.10 -19.84
N SER A 678 -38.91 -26.41 -20.23
CA SER A 678 -39.84 -25.81 -19.25
C SER A 678 -40.35 -26.82 -18.20
N VAL A 679 -40.13 -28.10 -18.50
CA VAL A 679 -40.37 -29.29 -17.71
C VAL A 679 -39.35 -29.46 -16.58
N GLU A 680 -38.04 -29.34 -16.82
CA GLU A 680 -37.00 -29.42 -15.78
C GLU A 680 -37.13 -28.29 -14.76
N ALA A 681 -37.31 -27.05 -15.21
CA ALA A 681 -37.54 -25.91 -14.32
C ALA A 681 -38.83 -26.09 -13.47
N ARG A 682 -39.88 -26.72 -14.03
CA ARG A 682 -41.09 -27.10 -13.28
C ARG A 682 -40.80 -28.17 -12.24
N TYR A 683 -40.06 -29.22 -12.58
CA TYR A 683 -39.72 -30.28 -11.64
C TYR A 683 -38.82 -29.78 -10.51
N GLU A 684 -37.91 -28.86 -10.81
CA GLU A 684 -37.05 -28.24 -9.80
C GLU A 684 -37.86 -27.34 -8.85
N ALA A 685 -38.82 -26.58 -9.36
CA ALA A 685 -39.76 -25.81 -8.54
C ALA A 685 -40.66 -26.71 -7.67
N ILE A 686 -41.16 -27.83 -8.21
CA ILE A 686 -41.94 -28.82 -7.46
C ILE A 686 -41.09 -29.47 -6.35
N ASN A 687 -39.83 -29.81 -6.61
CA ASN A 687 -38.92 -30.36 -5.60
C ASN A 687 -38.60 -29.35 -4.49
N ARG A 688 -38.42 -28.07 -4.82
CA ARG A 688 -38.26 -27.02 -3.81
C ARG A 688 -39.50 -26.87 -2.94
N LEU A 689 -40.69 -26.84 -3.56
CA LEU A 689 -41.96 -26.79 -2.84
C LEU A 689 -42.14 -28.01 -1.91
N ALA A 690 -41.85 -29.22 -2.41
CA ALA A 690 -41.93 -30.45 -1.65
C ALA A 690 -40.95 -30.47 -0.46
N SER A 691 -39.73 -29.96 -0.66
CA SER A 691 -38.72 -29.86 0.40
C SER A 691 -39.14 -28.86 1.48
N SER A 692 -39.66 -27.70 1.09
CA SER A 692 -40.19 -26.70 2.02
C SER A 692 -41.40 -27.21 2.81
N LEU A 693 -42.34 -27.90 2.15
CA LEU A 693 -43.49 -28.52 2.80
C LEU A 693 -43.07 -29.63 3.77
N SER A 694 -42.09 -30.46 3.40
CA SER A 694 -41.54 -31.50 4.29
C SER A 694 -40.86 -30.91 5.51
N ALA A 695 -40.07 -29.83 5.35
CA ALA A 695 -39.46 -29.12 6.46
C ALA A 695 -40.50 -28.50 7.40
N LEU A 696 -41.54 -27.87 6.85
CA LEU A 696 -42.61 -27.25 7.62
C LEU A 696 -43.45 -28.29 8.37
N MET A 697 -43.73 -29.44 7.73
CA MET A 697 -44.42 -30.57 8.35
C MET A 697 -43.59 -31.20 9.49
N ASN A 698 -42.27 -31.32 9.33
CA ASN A 698 -41.39 -31.80 10.40
C ASN A 698 -41.37 -30.85 11.61
N VAL A 699 -41.41 -29.53 11.39
CA VAL A 699 -41.51 -28.52 12.46
C VAL A 699 -42.86 -28.61 13.18
N ILE A 700 -43.96 -28.76 12.44
CA ILE A 700 -45.31 -28.93 13.03
C ILE A 700 -45.39 -30.22 13.84
N VAL A 701 -44.85 -31.34 13.34
CA VAL A 701 -44.83 -32.63 14.07
C VAL A 701 -44.00 -32.54 15.35
N MET A 702 -42.85 -31.86 15.33
CA MET A 702 -42.03 -31.62 16.52
C MET A 702 -42.74 -30.73 17.55
N GLN A 703 -43.48 -29.70 17.12
CA GLN A 703 -44.22 -28.81 18.03
C GLN A 703 -45.52 -29.43 18.56
N ALA A 704 -46.16 -30.33 17.81
CA ALA A 704 -47.42 -30.96 18.20
C ALA A 704 -47.26 -32.14 19.18
N GLY A 705 -46.03 -32.56 19.51
CA GLY A 705 -45.78 -33.68 20.43
C GLY A 705 -46.31 -35.03 19.96
N ILE A 706 -46.64 -35.15 18.66
CA ILE A 706 -47.13 -36.40 18.06
C ILE A 706 -45.89 -37.25 17.78
N THR A 707 -45.56 -38.11 18.73
CA THR A 707 -44.70 -39.26 18.48
C THR A 707 -45.40 -40.13 17.45
N THR A 708 -44.87 -40.13 16.22
CA THR A 708 -45.27 -41.10 15.22
C THR A 708 -44.71 -42.46 15.67
N SER A 709 -45.62 -43.32 16.11
CA SER A 709 -45.39 -44.74 16.40
C SER A 709 -45.06 -45.53 15.15
#